data_AF-A0A3B4U3S5-F1
#
_entry.id   AF-A0A3B4U3S5-F1
#
_cell.length_a   1.000
_cell.length_b   1.000
_cell.length_c   1.000
_cell.angle_alpha   90.00
_cell.angle_beta   90.00
_cell.angle_gamma   90.00
#
_symmetry.space_group_name_H-M   'P 1'
#
loop_
_entity.id
_entity.type
_entity.pdbx_description
1 polymer ?
#
loop_
_entity_poly.entity_id
_entity_poly.type
_entity_poly.pdbx_seq_one_letter_code
_entity_poly.pdbx_strand_id
1 'polypeptide(L)'
;CMQCECNDHATECDINGVCLGCTHNTTGPHCNQCLPGFYGDSTEGTADDCLLCPCPLTEPSNSFSPTCLLEAPGHVSCNQCQDGYTGTNCERCASGYYGNPQVVGGACVLCECNDNVDISKAGHCDTVTGECLSCLGNTAGRHCEVCQSGYYGDAVHTKDCRECGCDDNGALSSVCDVTTGQCSCRENVTGRTCDRCQSGFFGLQSGRGCQVCGCYQSGSVSESCDDKGHCQCVEGVGGHKCDHCSRGYYGFHGSGCTACTCDHTGGNCDPENGECTCPAHTEGDTCNRCKAGYWGHNQTTGCKPCSCSMAGSSTPQCDLTNGQCRCRDGFSGRSCELCAPGYHDYPTCSACGCDIAGTDEKFCNTTLGVCDCRDTGKCVCKVGVTGQRCEECVSGWFGLSAVNPDGCSQCFCSGLSQECEEQGGLRRVPIILAHTPALLSLVSQSNLQGVVSGVYHQGGDMLLDTRQLNSSRLAGPLYWRLPPQFEGSQLLSYGGLLSYIITFYAEDGLGLSNQEAQVLMRGGTLRKLVIYTDMVAPSNGIRTQHDIRMTEHKWKYFNSVSEKAVSHADFMSILSNVQYIIIKASYGTRLQQSRISNITMETAMEAELEEGSEVRGGVARLIESCVCPPGYTGLSCQECAEGYFRQPQSELLPQSQKSMFVRPCVRCRCNNHSESCDTETGDCQDCQHHTSGRSCELCTPGYYGNVSGSISDCSLCACPLQDNSFSPTCVPEGASGDFRCIACQTGYEGRYCERCSVGYHGNPSLPDGRCSQCNCSEWGSHHPLCDTLNGQCECKAGVKGQTCDQCNCVCVRVCVNSSCLLSQLSVVSV
;
A
#
# COMPACT_ATOMS: atom_id res chain seq x y z
N CYS A 1 -94.87 -14.23 34.45
CA CYS A 1 -93.77 -13.29 34.76
C CYS A 1 -92.56 -14.11 35.17
N MET A 2 -91.37 -13.73 34.69
CA MET A 2 -90.09 -14.27 35.20
C MET A 2 -89.58 -13.31 36.27
N GLN A 3 -88.79 -13.82 37.22
CA GLN A 3 -88.15 -12.98 38.23
C GLN A 3 -87.09 -12.10 37.57
N CYS A 4 -86.94 -10.86 38.05
CA CYS A 4 -85.90 -9.96 37.59
C CYS A 4 -84.51 -10.51 37.99
N GLU A 5 -83.64 -10.72 37.00
CA GLU A 5 -82.26 -11.18 37.22
C GLU A 5 -81.33 -9.96 37.35
N CYS A 6 -81.22 -9.45 38.58
CA CYS A 6 -80.47 -8.24 38.91
C CYS A 6 -79.25 -8.50 39.82
N ASN A 7 -78.78 -9.76 39.86
CA ASN A 7 -77.71 -10.23 40.75
C ASN A 7 -77.92 -9.77 42.21
N ASP A 8 -79.15 -9.83 42.71
CA ASP A 8 -79.53 -9.38 44.07
C ASP A 8 -79.20 -7.91 44.43
N HIS A 9 -78.80 -7.09 43.46
CA HIS A 9 -78.51 -5.66 43.67
C HIS A 9 -79.70 -4.74 43.37
N ALA A 10 -80.80 -5.26 42.82
CA ALA A 10 -82.06 -4.55 42.68
C ALA A 10 -83.24 -5.53 42.79
N THR A 11 -84.34 -5.07 43.38
CA THR A 11 -85.55 -5.89 43.58
C THR A 11 -86.61 -5.69 42.51
N GLU A 12 -86.46 -4.68 41.65
CA GLU A 12 -87.43 -4.29 40.63
C GLU A 12 -86.75 -4.15 39.25
N CYS A 13 -87.45 -4.56 38.19
CA CYS A 13 -87.04 -4.37 36.81
C CYS A 13 -88.21 -3.89 35.95
N ASP A 14 -87.87 -3.24 34.82
CA ASP A 14 -88.85 -2.78 33.86
C ASP A 14 -89.45 -3.93 33.01
N ILE A 15 -90.35 -3.61 32.08
CA ILE A 15 -91.03 -4.60 31.23
C ILE A 15 -90.07 -5.39 30.31
N ASN A 16 -88.86 -4.89 30.08
CA ASN A 16 -87.84 -5.54 29.26
C ASN A 16 -86.86 -6.36 30.10
N GLY A 17 -87.01 -6.37 31.44
CA GLY A 17 -86.12 -7.07 32.35
C GLY A 17 -84.90 -6.25 32.79
N VAL A 18 -84.87 -4.94 32.53
CA VAL A 18 -83.78 -4.04 32.93
C VAL A 18 -83.99 -3.59 34.37
N CYS A 19 -82.99 -3.79 35.22
CA CYS A 19 -83.03 -3.51 36.64
C CYS A 19 -83.12 -2.01 36.93
N LEU A 20 -84.03 -1.64 37.83
CA LEU A 20 -84.25 -0.24 38.23
C LEU A 20 -83.68 -0.01 39.63
N GLY A 21 -82.82 1.00 39.75
CA GLY A 21 -82.26 1.42 41.05
C GLY A 21 -81.24 0.42 41.63
N CYS A 22 -80.22 0.06 40.85
CA CYS A 22 -79.10 -0.76 41.33
C CYS A 22 -78.47 -0.21 42.61
N THR A 23 -78.30 -1.08 43.60
CA THR A 23 -77.70 -0.80 44.91
C THR A 23 -76.30 -1.43 45.00
N HIS A 24 -75.63 -1.37 46.16
CA HIS A 24 -74.29 -1.96 46.36
C HIS A 24 -73.21 -1.44 45.39
N ASN A 25 -73.31 -0.16 45.01
CA ASN A 25 -72.40 0.51 44.07
C ASN A 25 -72.32 -0.13 42.67
N THR A 26 -73.39 -0.80 42.25
CA THR A 26 -73.51 -1.43 40.93
C THR A 26 -74.28 -0.55 39.93
N THR A 27 -74.11 -0.85 38.65
CA THR A 27 -74.74 -0.18 37.52
C THR A 27 -74.86 -1.13 36.32
N GLY A 28 -75.39 -0.65 35.21
CA GLY A 28 -75.68 -1.45 34.04
C GLY A 28 -77.07 -2.11 34.08
N PRO A 29 -77.51 -2.70 32.96
CA PRO A 29 -78.90 -3.12 32.78
C PRO A 29 -79.33 -4.27 33.70
N HIS A 30 -78.38 -5.07 34.18
CA HIS A 30 -78.62 -6.16 35.14
C HIS A 30 -77.87 -5.96 36.47
N CYS A 31 -77.50 -4.70 36.78
CA CYS A 31 -76.63 -4.37 37.91
C CYS A 31 -75.31 -5.17 37.93
N ASN A 32 -74.80 -5.48 36.73
CA ASN A 32 -73.68 -6.39 36.49
C ASN A 32 -72.35 -5.67 36.20
N GLN A 33 -72.25 -4.40 36.58
CA GLN A 33 -71.03 -3.59 36.50
C GLN A 33 -70.89 -2.74 37.77
N CYS A 34 -69.68 -2.41 38.19
CA CYS A 34 -69.48 -1.43 39.26
C CYS A 34 -69.59 0.02 38.75
N LEU A 35 -70.05 0.93 39.61
CA LEU A 35 -70.04 2.37 39.35
C LEU A 35 -68.61 2.89 39.13
N PRO A 36 -68.39 3.97 38.35
CA PRO A 36 -67.09 4.60 38.22
C PRO A 36 -66.50 4.98 39.59
N GLY A 37 -65.24 4.59 39.83
CA GLY A 37 -64.57 4.74 41.13
C GLY A 37 -64.69 3.51 42.04
N PHE A 38 -65.43 2.48 41.60
CA PHE A 38 -65.53 1.18 42.27
C PHE A 38 -65.05 0.06 41.35
N TYR A 39 -64.51 -1.01 41.94
CA TYR A 39 -64.01 -2.20 41.25
C TYR A 39 -64.50 -3.47 41.96
N GLY A 40 -64.57 -4.57 41.24
CA GLY A 40 -64.94 -5.88 41.78
C GLY A 40 -65.81 -6.67 40.80
N ASP A 41 -66.43 -7.74 41.30
CA ASP A 41 -67.30 -8.62 40.53
C ASP A 41 -68.73 -8.56 41.07
N SER A 42 -69.59 -7.83 40.37
CA SER A 42 -71.00 -7.57 40.74
C SER A 42 -71.97 -8.67 40.28
N THR A 43 -71.48 -9.90 40.13
CA THR A 43 -72.32 -11.06 39.76
C THR A 43 -72.55 -12.05 40.91
N GLU A 44 -71.84 -11.88 42.03
CA GLU A 44 -71.96 -12.74 43.21
C GLU A 44 -73.20 -12.40 44.08
N GLY A 45 -73.68 -11.16 44.01
CA GLY A 45 -74.92 -10.69 44.64
C GLY A 45 -74.77 -10.26 46.10
N THR A 46 -73.59 -9.81 46.52
CA THR A 46 -73.32 -9.35 47.89
C THR A 46 -73.17 -7.83 48.00
N ALA A 47 -73.21 -7.27 49.21
CA ALA A 47 -73.05 -5.82 49.40
C ALA A 47 -71.62 -5.32 49.13
N ASP A 48 -70.62 -6.22 49.13
CA ASP A 48 -69.19 -5.90 49.01
C ASP A 48 -68.63 -6.22 47.61
N ASP A 49 -69.50 -6.52 46.64
CA ASP A 49 -69.11 -6.90 45.29
C ASP A 49 -68.38 -5.77 44.52
N CYS A 50 -68.68 -4.51 44.86
CA CYS A 50 -68.06 -3.33 44.28
C CYS A 50 -67.43 -2.46 45.38
N LEU A 51 -66.10 -2.53 45.47
CA LEU A 51 -65.26 -1.82 46.45
C LEU A 51 -64.66 -0.55 45.86
N LEU A 52 -64.41 0.45 46.70
CA LEU A 52 -63.83 1.73 46.26
C LEU A 52 -62.38 1.54 45.78
N CYS A 53 -62.01 2.22 44.70
CA CYS A 53 -60.65 2.20 44.14
C CYS A 53 -59.59 2.70 45.15
N PRO A 54 -58.59 1.87 45.54
CA PRO A 54 -57.51 2.25 46.42
C PRO A 54 -56.33 2.85 45.62
N CYS A 55 -56.36 4.16 45.39
CA CYS A 55 -55.42 4.84 44.49
C CYS A 55 -54.63 5.98 45.17
N PRO A 56 -53.66 5.71 46.07
CA PRO A 56 -53.23 4.42 46.61
C PRO A 56 -54.01 3.94 47.84
N LEU A 57 -54.80 4.82 48.46
CA LEU A 57 -55.67 4.50 49.60
C LEU A 57 -57.13 4.82 49.26
N THR A 58 -58.06 4.34 50.09
CA THR A 58 -59.50 4.59 49.96
C THR A 58 -59.94 5.93 50.57
N GLU A 59 -59.07 6.53 51.36
CA GLU A 59 -59.30 7.77 52.09
C GLU A 59 -59.31 8.95 51.11
N PRO A 60 -60.28 9.88 51.21
CA PRO A 60 -60.40 10.99 50.26
C PRO A 60 -59.14 11.87 50.15
N SER A 61 -58.33 11.94 51.20
CA SER A 61 -57.06 12.69 51.22
C SER A 61 -55.94 12.04 50.40
N ASN A 62 -56.11 10.77 50.02
CA ASN A 62 -55.09 9.92 49.40
C ASN A 62 -55.65 9.12 48.23
N SER A 63 -56.74 9.61 47.63
CA SER A 63 -57.31 9.09 46.39
C SER A 63 -56.92 10.03 45.25
N PHE A 64 -55.84 9.67 44.58
CA PHE A 64 -55.20 10.42 43.51
C PHE A 64 -55.55 9.89 42.12
N SER A 65 -56.54 9.00 41.99
CA SER A 65 -57.14 8.62 40.69
C SER A 65 -58.65 8.43 40.83
N PRO A 66 -59.47 9.01 39.94
CA PRO A 66 -60.92 8.91 39.99
C PRO A 66 -61.46 7.52 39.59
N THR A 67 -60.67 6.74 38.84
CA THR A 67 -61.05 5.41 38.35
C THR A 67 -59.91 4.40 38.48
N CYS A 68 -60.27 3.12 38.49
CA CYS A 68 -59.32 2.01 38.52
C CYS A 68 -59.89 0.80 37.77
N LEU A 69 -59.01 -0.12 37.39
CA LEU A 69 -59.33 -1.36 36.69
C LEU A 69 -58.86 -2.56 37.52
N LEU A 70 -59.68 -3.61 37.54
CA LEU A 70 -59.33 -4.88 38.16
C LEU A 70 -58.55 -5.71 37.14
N GLU A 71 -57.25 -5.93 37.38
CA GLU A 71 -56.37 -6.70 36.48
C GLU A 71 -56.38 -8.20 36.81
N ALA A 72 -56.49 -8.53 38.10
CA ALA A 72 -56.60 -9.89 38.63
C ALA A 72 -57.34 -9.85 39.98
N PRO A 73 -57.86 -10.98 40.51
CA PRO A 73 -58.52 -11.00 41.81
C PRO A 73 -57.62 -10.39 42.91
N GLY A 74 -58.03 -9.25 43.47
CA GLY A 74 -57.28 -8.50 44.48
C GLY A 74 -56.17 -7.57 43.96
N HIS A 75 -55.97 -7.43 42.64
CA HIS A 75 -54.99 -6.52 42.04
C HIS A 75 -55.68 -5.43 41.21
N VAL A 76 -55.60 -4.21 41.71
CA VAL A 76 -56.20 -3.01 41.10
C VAL A 76 -55.11 -2.13 40.53
N SER A 77 -55.41 -1.50 39.39
CA SER A 77 -54.51 -0.57 38.69
C SER A 77 -55.27 0.72 38.37
N CYS A 78 -54.73 1.84 38.84
CA CYS A 78 -55.30 3.16 38.70
C CYS A 78 -54.88 3.76 37.36
N ASN A 79 -55.85 4.11 36.52
CA ASN A 79 -55.61 4.50 35.14
C ASN A 79 -55.52 6.02 34.92
N GLN A 80 -55.75 6.84 35.95
CA GLN A 80 -55.78 8.30 35.86
C GLN A 80 -55.17 8.98 37.10
N CYS A 81 -53.87 8.75 37.35
CA CYS A 81 -53.17 9.46 38.43
C CYS A 81 -53.16 10.97 38.21
N GLN A 82 -53.43 11.73 39.27
CA GLN A 82 -53.33 13.19 39.31
C GLN A 82 -51.90 13.67 39.03
N ASP A 83 -51.76 14.92 38.57
CA ASP A 83 -50.46 15.53 38.30
C ASP A 83 -49.57 15.52 39.55
N GLY A 84 -48.32 15.07 39.38
CA GLY A 84 -47.36 14.90 40.48
C GLY A 84 -47.36 13.50 41.11
N TYR A 85 -48.26 12.60 40.69
CA TYR A 85 -48.33 11.21 41.17
C TYR A 85 -48.06 10.22 40.02
N THR A 86 -47.45 9.10 40.34
CA THR A 86 -47.14 8.02 39.40
C THR A 86 -47.10 6.67 40.12
N GLY A 87 -46.90 5.57 39.39
CA GLY A 87 -47.07 4.21 39.91
C GLY A 87 -48.40 3.58 39.52
N THR A 88 -48.54 2.28 39.73
CA THR A 88 -49.75 1.54 39.31
C THR A 88 -50.97 1.93 40.13
N ASN A 89 -50.77 2.36 41.37
CA ASN A 89 -51.80 2.84 42.28
C ASN A 89 -51.61 4.31 42.66
N CYS A 90 -50.87 5.08 41.87
CA CYS A 90 -50.51 6.47 42.19
C CYS A 90 -49.75 6.59 43.54
N GLU A 91 -48.99 5.55 43.87
CA GLU A 91 -48.37 5.33 45.18
C GLU A 91 -47.01 6.03 45.38
N ARG A 92 -46.52 6.75 44.36
CA ARG A 92 -45.23 7.44 44.39
C ARG A 92 -45.32 8.79 43.69
N CYS A 93 -44.42 9.70 44.06
CA CYS A 93 -44.35 11.01 43.43
C CYS A 93 -43.68 10.94 42.06
N ALA A 94 -44.25 11.65 41.09
CA ALA A 94 -43.67 11.85 39.79
C ALA A 94 -42.40 12.71 39.90
N SER A 95 -41.53 12.63 38.89
CA SER A 95 -40.32 13.45 38.84
C SER A 95 -40.64 14.94 38.99
N GLY A 96 -39.94 15.63 39.89
CA GLY A 96 -40.16 17.04 40.23
C GLY A 96 -41.08 17.25 41.45
N TYR A 97 -41.61 16.17 42.01
CA TYR A 97 -42.39 16.18 43.24
C TYR A 97 -41.77 15.25 44.27
N TYR A 98 -41.96 15.55 45.55
CA TYR A 98 -41.53 14.71 46.65
C TYR A 98 -42.62 14.52 47.70
N GLY A 99 -42.53 13.42 48.45
CA GLY A 99 -43.47 13.12 49.52
C GLY A 99 -43.80 11.62 49.60
N ASN A 100 -44.83 11.29 50.37
CA ASN A 100 -45.30 9.91 50.50
C ASN A 100 -46.83 9.84 50.45
N PRO A 101 -47.43 9.50 49.28
CA PRO A 101 -48.87 9.43 49.12
C PRO A 101 -49.52 8.20 49.77
N GLN A 102 -48.74 7.25 50.27
CA GLN A 102 -49.25 6.02 50.93
C GLN A 102 -49.53 6.20 52.42
N VAL A 103 -49.25 7.38 52.99
CA VAL A 103 -49.58 7.72 54.38
C VAL A 103 -50.81 8.62 54.38
N VAL A 104 -51.78 8.35 55.25
CA VAL A 104 -53.00 9.17 55.37
C VAL A 104 -52.64 10.65 55.59
N GLY A 105 -53.10 11.53 54.70
CA GLY A 105 -52.78 12.96 54.65
C GLY A 105 -51.48 13.32 53.92
N GLY A 106 -50.69 12.34 53.52
CA GLY A 106 -49.48 12.51 52.70
C GLY A 106 -49.81 12.79 51.23
N ALA A 107 -49.07 13.70 50.63
CA ALA A 107 -49.26 14.16 49.26
C ALA A 107 -47.90 14.38 48.58
N CYS A 108 -47.91 14.45 47.25
CA CYS A 108 -46.74 14.83 46.47
C CYS A 108 -46.71 16.35 46.31
N VAL A 109 -45.66 16.98 46.80
CA VAL A 109 -45.44 18.43 46.74
C VAL A 109 -44.31 18.75 45.79
N LEU A 110 -44.39 19.91 45.11
CA LEU A 110 -43.38 20.32 44.15
C LEU A 110 -42.04 20.58 44.85
N CYS A 111 -40.94 20.19 44.24
CA CYS A 111 -39.60 20.49 44.75
C CYS A 111 -39.25 21.98 44.62
N GLU A 112 -38.76 22.59 45.70
CA GLU A 112 -38.37 23.99 45.75
C GLU A 112 -36.84 24.13 45.67
N CYS A 113 -36.32 24.30 44.46
CA CYS A 113 -34.86 24.35 44.22
C CYS A 113 -34.34 25.76 43.88
N ASN A 114 -35.03 26.82 44.32
CA ASN A 114 -34.69 28.24 44.07
C ASN A 114 -34.39 28.59 42.59
N ASP A 115 -35.02 27.90 41.65
CA ASP A 115 -34.74 27.98 40.20
C ASP A 115 -33.25 27.78 39.85
N ASN A 116 -32.52 27.03 40.68
CA ASN A 116 -31.11 26.70 40.52
C ASN A 116 -30.92 25.24 40.05
N VAL A 117 -31.94 24.64 39.45
CA VAL A 117 -31.87 23.31 38.81
C VAL A 117 -32.57 23.36 37.45
N ASP A 118 -32.23 22.41 36.58
CA ASP A 118 -32.92 22.24 35.32
C ASP A 118 -34.20 21.42 35.50
N ILE A 119 -35.34 22.10 35.56
CA ILE A 119 -36.67 21.50 35.77
C ILE A 119 -37.05 20.56 34.61
N SER A 120 -36.46 20.73 33.42
CA SER A 120 -36.73 19.86 32.26
C SER A 120 -36.11 18.47 32.38
N LYS A 121 -35.13 18.29 33.28
CA LYS A 121 -34.50 17.00 33.54
C LYS A 121 -35.30 16.21 34.56
N ALA A 122 -35.60 14.97 34.21
CA ALA A 122 -36.20 14.03 35.15
C ALA A 122 -35.24 13.75 36.32
N GLY A 123 -35.75 13.76 37.56
CA GLY A 123 -34.99 13.49 38.77
C GLY A 123 -34.14 14.67 39.29
N HIS A 124 -34.49 15.91 38.97
CA HIS A 124 -33.77 17.11 39.47
C HIS A 124 -33.85 17.29 40.99
N CYS A 125 -34.80 16.63 41.65
CA CYS A 125 -34.88 16.49 43.10
C CYS A 125 -35.21 15.05 43.49
N ASP A 126 -34.84 14.68 44.70
CA ASP A 126 -35.17 13.40 45.31
C ASP A 126 -36.67 13.32 45.63
N THR A 127 -37.34 12.29 45.12
CA THR A 127 -38.81 12.14 45.19
C THR A 127 -39.34 11.75 46.57
N VAL A 128 -38.47 11.55 47.56
CA VAL A 128 -38.85 11.23 48.94
C VAL A 128 -38.56 12.41 49.87
N THR A 129 -37.38 13.00 49.74
CA THR A 129 -36.85 14.02 50.67
C THR A 129 -36.98 15.45 50.16
N GLY A 130 -37.17 15.65 48.85
CA GLY A 130 -37.24 16.97 48.20
C GLY A 130 -35.88 17.65 48.02
N GLU A 131 -34.77 16.96 48.31
CA GLU A 131 -33.43 17.52 48.14
C GLU A 131 -33.08 17.64 46.65
N CYS A 132 -32.56 18.81 46.27
CA CYS A 132 -32.18 19.12 44.90
C CYS A 132 -30.84 18.47 44.55
N LEU A 133 -30.82 17.59 43.55
CA LEU A 133 -29.68 16.69 43.29
C LEU A 133 -28.68 17.23 42.26
N SER A 134 -28.98 18.34 41.59
CA SER A 134 -28.16 18.88 40.50
C SER A 134 -28.20 20.40 40.45
N CYS A 135 -27.69 21.04 41.50
CA CYS A 135 -27.59 22.50 41.61
C CYS A 135 -26.70 23.10 40.51
N LEU A 136 -27.20 24.16 39.87
CA LEU A 136 -26.57 24.91 38.78
C LEU A 136 -26.06 26.26 39.28
N GLY A 137 -25.18 26.89 38.51
CA GLY A 137 -24.68 28.23 38.84
C GLY A 137 -23.75 28.26 40.06
N ASN A 138 -22.99 27.18 40.29
CA ASN A 138 -22.08 27.02 41.44
C ASN A 138 -22.80 27.20 42.80
N THR A 139 -24.03 26.69 42.88
CA THR A 139 -24.84 26.68 44.10
C THR A 139 -24.83 25.28 44.73
N ALA A 140 -25.14 25.22 46.01
CA ALA A 140 -25.17 24.03 46.85
C ALA A 140 -26.20 24.22 47.98
N GLY A 141 -26.37 23.21 48.82
CA GLY A 141 -27.43 23.20 49.83
C GLY A 141 -28.63 22.38 49.38
N ARG A 142 -29.54 22.09 50.31
CA ARG A 142 -30.65 21.16 50.08
C ARG A 142 -31.63 21.66 49.02
N HIS A 143 -31.72 22.97 48.89
CA HIS A 143 -32.56 23.71 47.94
C HIS A 143 -31.71 24.56 46.98
N CYS A 144 -30.41 24.26 46.85
CA CYS A 144 -29.46 25.07 46.08
C CYS A 144 -29.41 26.55 46.54
N GLU A 145 -29.51 26.79 47.85
CA GLU A 145 -29.70 28.09 48.49
C GLU A 145 -28.42 28.78 48.96
N VAL A 146 -27.28 28.09 48.88
CA VAL A 146 -25.96 28.67 49.21
C VAL A 146 -25.00 28.54 48.04
N CYS A 147 -23.97 29.36 47.97
CA CYS A 147 -22.90 29.13 47.01
C CYS A 147 -22.10 27.87 47.39
N GLN A 148 -21.69 27.12 46.38
CA GLN A 148 -20.85 25.93 46.55
C GLN A 148 -19.52 26.32 47.20
N SER A 149 -18.91 25.41 47.97
CA SER A 149 -17.60 25.63 48.58
C SER A 149 -16.56 26.07 47.54
N GLY A 150 -15.83 27.16 47.83
CA GLY A 150 -14.94 27.82 46.89
C GLY A 150 -15.58 28.97 46.10
N TYR A 151 -16.87 29.25 46.34
CA TYR A 151 -17.61 30.37 45.78
C TYR A 151 -18.26 31.19 46.91
N TYR A 152 -18.44 32.49 46.65
CA TYR A 152 -19.10 33.43 47.55
C TYR A 152 -20.07 34.34 46.78
N GLY A 153 -21.07 34.86 47.46
CA GLY A 153 -22.13 35.68 46.87
C GLY A 153 -23.49 35.26 47.41
N ASP A 154 -24.54 35.53 46.66
CA ASP A 154 -25.91 35.18 47.01
C ASP A 154 -26.52 34.28 45.93
N ALA A 155 -26.76 33.03 46.32
CA ALA A 155 -27.27 31.97 45.45
C ALA A 155 -28.76 32.10 45.13
N VAL A 156 -29.53 32.88 45.89
CA VAL A 156 -31.00 32.89 45.82
C VAL A 156 -31.52 34.12 45.11
N HIS A 157 -31.15 35.33 45.54
CA HIS A 157 -31.75 36.55 45.00
C HIS A 157 -30.97 37.13 43.82
N THR A 158 -29.65 37.24 43.96
CA THR A 158 -28.79 37.83 42.92
C THR A 158 -28.13 36.80 42.00
N LYS A 159 -28.09 35.53 42.43
CA LYS A 159 -27.53 34.38 41.70
C LYS A 159 -26.07 34.62 41.23
N ASP A 160 -25.27 35.27 42.07
CA ASP A 160 -23.95 35.78 41.73
C ASP A 160 -22.78 35.03 42.40
N CYS A 161 -22.91 33.70 42.54
CA CYS A 161 -21.86 32.86 43.11
C CYS A 161 -20.55 32.95 42.32
N ARG A 162 -19.62 33.75 42.85
CA ARG A 162 -18.31 34.06 42.28
C ARG A 162 -17.23 33.26 42.97
N GLU A 163 -16.24 32.83 42.20
CA GLU A 163 -15.11 32.09 42.75
C GLU A 163 -14.35 32.95 43.78
N CYS A 164 -13.92 32.33 44.87
CA CYS A 164 -13.18 32.98 45.93
C CYS A 164 -11.88 33.62 45.43
N GLY A 165 -11.14 32.92 44.55
CA GLY A 165 -9.85 33.36 44.01
C GLY A 165 -8.76 33.50 45.07
N CYS A 166 -8.77 32.65 46.11
CA CYS A 166 -7.74 32.65 47.14
C CYS A 166 -6.39 32.21 46.56
N ASP A 167 -5.32 32.96 46.84
CA ASP A 167 -3.97 32.66 46.36
C ASP A 167 -3.44 31.36 46.98
N ASP A 168 -2.96 30.43 46.14
CA ASP A 168 -2.53 29.10 46.57
C ASP A 168 -1.36 29.13 47.58
N ASN A 169 -0.51 30.15 47.50
CA ASN A 169 0.66 30.29 48.36
C ASN A 169 0.37 31.17 49.58
N GLY A 170 -0.53 32.14 49.44
CA GLY A 170 -0.89 33.12 50.46
C GLY A 170 -2.05 32.75 51.37
N ALA A 171 -2.98 31.93 50.91
CA ALA A 171 -4.13 31.46 51.67
C ALA A 171 -3.87 30.11 52.35
N LEU A 172 -4.57 29.86 53.46
CA LEU A 172 -4.57 28.58 54.17
C LEU A 172 -5.44 27.53 53.47
N SER A 173 -6.43 27.97 52.70
CA SER A 173 -7.38 27.14 51.96
C SER A 173 -7.93 27.94 50.77
N SER A 174 -8.36 27.23 49.72
CA SER A 174 -9.12 27.81 48.60
C SER A 174 -10.58 28.15 48.98
N VAL A 175 -11.03 27.71 50.16
CA VAL A 175 -12.34 28.04 50.72
C VAL A 175 -12.30 29.41 51.38
N CYS A 176 -13.15 30.31 50.92
CA CYS A 176 -13.38 31.61 51.53
C CYS A 176 -14.72 31.65 52.26
N ASP A 177 -14.92 32.73 53.01
CA ASP A 177 -16.21 33.04 53.60
C ASP A 177 -17.30 33.21 52.50
N VAL A 178 -18.40 32.46 52.60
CA VAL A 178 -19.42 32.34 51.55
C VAL A 178 -20.19 33.64 51.26
N THR A 179 -20.10 34.66 52.14
CA THR A 179 -20.80 35.93 51.97
C THR A 179 -19.85 37.07 51.59
N THR A 180 -18.70 37.18 52.26
CA THR A 180 -17.73 38.27 52.06
C THR A 180 -16.66 37.93 51.02
N GLY A 181 -16.46 36.63 50.77
CA GLY A 181 -15.41 36.11 49.91
C GLY A 181 -14.00 36.31 50.46
N GLN A 182 -13.86 36.58 51.76
CA GLN A 182 -12.56 36.75 52.40
C GLN A 182 -11.88 35.39 52.59
N CYS A 183 -10.67 35.27 52.06
CA CYS A 183 -9.82 34.12 52.23
C CYS A 183 -9.09 34.18 53.58
N SER A 184 -8.80 33.01 54.16
CA SER A 184 -8.02 32.92 55.39
C SER A 184 -6.53 33.00 55.07
N CYS A 185 -5.90 34.16 55.31
CA CYS A 185 -4.52 34.41 54.92
C CYS A 185 -3.50 33.80 55.89
N ARG A 186 -2.36 33.38 55.35
CA ARG A 186 -1.18 32.95 56.13
C ARG A 186 -0.52 34.13 56.83
N GLU A 187 0.40 33.84 57.75
CA GLU A 187 1.08 34.84 58.56
C GLU A 187 1.78 35.91 57.70
N ASN A 188 1.59 37.18 58.06
CA ASN A 188 2.12 38.37 57.36
C ASN A 188 1.65 38.54 55.90
N VAL A 189 0.59 37.82 55.48
CA VAL A 189 -0.10 37.98 54.20
C VAL A 189 -1.39 38.81 54.40
N THR A 190 -1.78 39.61 53.41
CA THR A 190 -2.97 40.45 53.44
C THR A 190 -3.68 40.49 52.09
N GLY A 191 -4.88 41.08 52.06
CA GLY A 191 -5.76 41.13 50.89
C GLY A 191 -6.96 40.18 51.02
N ARG A 192 -8.02 40.45 50.24
CA ARG A 192 -9.23 39.61 50.22
C ARG A 192 -8.93 38.18 49.79
N THR A 193 -8.05 38.06 48.80
CA THR A 193 -7.58 36.83 48.18
C THR A 193 -6.24 36.35 48.74
N CYS A 194 -5.69 37.03 49.74
CA CYS A 194 -4.36 36.73 50.30
C CYS A 194 -3.22 36.81 49.27
N ASP A 195 -3.29 37.77 48.36
CA ASP A 195 -2.45 37.90 47.17
C ASP A 195 -1.16 38.73 47.38
N ARG A 196 -0.97 39.32 48.56
CA ARG A 196 0.18 40.18 48.83
C ARG A 196 0.66 40.15 50.27
N CYS A 197 1.94 40.44 50.46
CA CYS A 197 2.53 40.58 51.80
C CYS A 197 2.10 41.90 52.47
N GLN A 198 2.09 41.89 53.81
CA GLN A 198 2.03 43.13 54.58
C GLN A 198 3.30 43.96 54.35
N SER A 199 3.21 45.29 54.50
CA SER A 199 4.35 46.20 54.32
C SER A 199 5.52 45.82 55.22
N GLY A 200 6.74 45.74 54.66
CA GLY A 200 7.94 45.29 55.38
C GLY A 200 8.17 43.77 55.35
N PHE A 201 7.38 43.02 54.57
CA PHE A 201 7.52 41.57 54.38
C PHE A 201 7.49 41.19 52.89
N PHE A 202 8.12 40.07 52.52
CA PHE A 202 8.22 39.58 51.14
C PHE A 202 8.16 38.04 51.08
N GLY A 203 8.12 37.48 49.87
CA GLY A 203 8.29 36.02 49.69
C GLY A 203 7.02 35.19 49.75
N LEU A 204 5.89 35.73 49.30
CA LEU A 204 4.59 35.03 49.23
C LEU A 204 4.68 33.66 48.53
N GLN A 205 5.48 33.56 47.46
CA GLN A 205 5.68 32.35 46.64
C GLN A 205 6.31 31.15 47.39
N SER A 206 6.77 31.35 48.63
CA SER A 206 7.34 30.27 49.45
C SER A 206 6.29 29.31 50.02
N GLY A 207 5.00 29.65 49.94
CA GLY A 207 3.88 28.85 50.47
C GLY A 207 3.80 28.79 52.00
N ARG A 208 4.69 29.51 52.71
CA ARG A 208 4.78 29.53 54.18
C ARG A 208 4.34 30.87 54.81
N GLY A 209 3.80 31.80 54.02
CA GLY A 209 3.56 33.19 54.44
C GLY A 209 4.74 34.11 54.13
N CYS A 210 4.64 35.38 54.51
CA CYS A 210 5.65 36.38 54.16
C CYS A 210 6.69 36.56 55.28
N GLN A 211 7.95 36.75 54.86
CA GLN A 211 9.11 36.92 55.74
C GLN A 211 9.52 38.39 55.82
N VAL A 212 10.08 38.80 56.96
CA VAL A 212 10.51 40.19 57.20
C VAL A 212 11.61 40.61 56.21
N CYS A 213 11.52 41.84 55.68
CA CYS A 213 12.50 42.42 54.75
C CYS A 213 13.90 42.55 55.36
N GLY A 214 14.04 43.06 56.58
CA GLY A 214 15.34 43.18 57.26
C GLY A 214 16.30 44.20 56.64
N CYS A 215 15.78 45.34 56.16
CA CYS A 215 16.60 46.41 55.59
C CYS A 215 17.43 47.13 56.67
N TYR A 216 18.72 47.39 56.38
CA TYR A 216 19.62 48.06 57.30
C TYR A 216 19.31 49.56 57.38
N GLN A 217 18.82 50.01 58.53
CA GLN A 217 18.19 51.32 58.71
C GLN A 217 19.01 52.52 58.23
N SER A 218 20.33 52.51 58.36
CA SER A 218 21.20 53.61 57.90
C SER A 218 21.65 53.49 56.44
N GLY A 219 21.44 52.34 55.79
CA GLY A 219 21.81 52.08 54.40
C GLY A 219 20.62 52.03 53.43
N SER A 220 19.40 51.90 53.94
CA SER A 220 18.17 51.83 53.15
C SER A 220 17.32 53.11 53.25
N VAL A 221 16.63 53.45 52.15
CA VAL A 221 15.70 54.58 52.09
C VAL A 221 14.43 54.34 52.94
N SER A 222 14.03 53.09 53.11
CA SER A 222 12.89 52.67 53.94
C SER A 222 13.05 51.22 54.42
N GLU A 223 12.19 50.79 55.34
CA GLU A 223 12.13 49.39 55.83
C GLU A 223 11.38 48.44 54.88
N SER A 224 10.82 48.95 53.79
CA SER A 224 10.13 48.16 52.77
C SER A 224 11.11 47.59 51.74
N CYS A 225 10.79 46.42 51.20
CA CYS A 225 11.56 45.77 50.15
C CYS A 225 10.64 45.33 48.99
N ASP A 226 11.25 44.97 47.87
CA ASP A 226 10.53 44.39 46.74
C ASP A 226 10.07 42.94 47.01
N ASP A 227 9.34 42.34 46.06
CA ASP A 227 8.79 40.98 46.18
C ASP A 227 9.86 39.88 46.36
N LYS A 228 11.13 40.20 46.06
CA LYS A 228 12.31 39.32 46.23
C LYS A 228 13.08 39.60 47.53
N GLY A 229 12.64 40.57 48.32
CA GLY A 229 13.28 40.93 49.57
C GLY A 229 14.42 41.93 49.43
N HIS A 230 14.53 42.62 48.29
CA HIS A 230 15.56 43.60 48.03
C HIS A 230 15.15 44.97 48.53
N CYS A 231 15.96 45.53 49.43
CA CYS A 231 15.76 46.85 50.01
C CYS A 231 16.24 47.95 49.05
N GLN A 232 15.57 49.10 49.07
CA GLN A 232 16.02 50.26 48.32
C GLN A 232 17.17 50.96 49.06
N CYS A 233 18.39 50.87 48.52
CA CYS A 233 19.58 51.44 49.16
C CYS A 233 19.79 52.92 48.85
N VAL A 234 20.41 53.63 49.80
CA VAL A 234 20.89 55.01 49.57
C VAL A 234 22.09 55.00 48.62
N GLU A 235 22.34 56.12 47.95
CA GLU A 235 23.42 56.24 46.96
C GLU A 235 24.78 55.82 47.54
N GLY A 236 25.51 54.97 46.80
CA GLY A 236 26.80 54.40 47.23
C GLY A 236 26.72 53.16 48.13
N VAL A 237 25.55 52.81 48.67
CA VAL A 237 25.33 51.60 49.48
C VAL A 237 24.72 50.50 48.61
N GLY A 238 25.09 49.24 48.85
CA GLY A 238 24.75 48.08 48.06
C GLY A 238 24.38 46.87 48.91
N GLY A 239 23.94 45.81 48.23
CA GLY A 239 23.47 44.59 48.88
C GLY A 239 21.96 44.49 48.96
N HIS A 240 21.46 43.26 49.15
CA HIS A 240 20.02 43.03 49.22
C HIS A 240 19.37 43.63 50.47
N LYS A 241 20.15 43.90 51.51
CA LYS A 241 19.72 44.51 52.77
C LYS A 241 20.35 45.89 53.01
N CYS A 242 21.07 46.43 52.02
CA CYS A 242 21.78 47.71 52.11
C CYS A 242 22.80 47.77 53.26
N ASP A 243 23.55 46.68 53.43
CA ASP A 243 24.44 46.40 54.56
C ASP A 243 25.94 46.55 54.23
N HIS A 244 26.30 46.89 52.99
CA HIS A 244 27.68 47.09 52.57
C HIS A 244 27.78 48.14 51.45
N CYS A 245 28.99 48.49 51.02
CA CYS A 245 29.17 49.46 49.93
C CYS A 245 28.87 48.88 48.55
N SER A 246 28.18 49.67 47.71
CA SER A 246 27.99 49.36 46.30
C SER A 246 29.33 49.40 45.56
N ARG A 247 29.40 48.70 44.42
CA ARG A 247 30.61 48.66 43.59
C ARG A 247 31.10 50.08 43.25
N GLY A 248 32.40 50.32 43.44
CA GLY A 248 33.02 51.64 43.24
C GLY A 248 32.90 52.57 44.43
N TYR A 249 32.47 52.05 45.58
CA TYR A 249 32.41 52.77 46.86
C TYR A 249 33.04 51.92 47.97
N TYR A 250 33.63 52.57 48.98
CA TYR A 250 34.31 51.92 50.11
C TYR A 250 34.04 52.66 51.43
N GLY A 251 34.32 51.99 52.55
CA GLY A 251 34.26 52.57 53.89
C GLY A 251 32.82 52.71 54.43
N PHE A 252 32.19 51.58 54.74
CA PHE A 252 30.83 51.54 55.28
C PHE A 252 30.79 52.05 56.73
N HIS A 253 30.49 53.34 56.89
CA HIS A 253 30.22 53.97 58.18
C HIS A 253 28.83 54.60 58.15
N GLY A 254 28.17 54.78 59.29
CA GLY A 254 26.73 55.09 59.44
C GLY A 254 26.11 56.29 58.69
N SER A 255 26.83 56.90 57.75
CA SER A 255 26.40 57.91 56.78
C SER A 255 26.52 57.47 55.30
N GLY A 256 26.78 56.19 54.99
CA GLY A 256 26.88 55.67 53.62
C GLY A 256 28.31 55.26 53.22
N CYS A 257 28.61 55.25 51.92
CA CYS A 257 29.92 54.84 51.39
C CYS A 257 30.55 55.92 50.51
N THR A 258 31.89 55.90 50.43
CA THR A 258 32.67 56.91 49.69
C THR A 258 33.08 56.39 48.32
N ALA A 259 32.92 57.17 47.26
CA ALA A 259 33.30 56.76 45.90
C ALA A 259 34.83 56.57 45.76
N CYS A 260 35.23 55.50 45.07
CA CYS A 260 36.61 55.18 44.74
C CYS A 260 37.08 55.94 43.49
N THR A 261 38.37 56.27 43.42
CA THR A 261 39.00 56.92 42.26
C THR A 261 39.88 55.91 41.49
N CYS A 262 39.25 54.99 40.76
CA CYS A 262 39.90 53.85 40.09
C CYS A 262 39.60 53.77 38.58
N ASP A 263 39.79 54.86 37.84
CA ASP A 263 39.43 54.94 36.40
C ASP A 263 40.11 53.86 35.53
N HIS A 264 41.31 53.44 35.89
CA HIS A 264 42.10 52.45 35.14
C HIS A 264 41.64 51.00 35.33
N THR A 265 40.90 50.67 36.39
CA THR A 265 40.28 49.35 36.61
C THR A 265 38.76 49.36 36.37
N GLY A 266 38.25 50.40 35.72
CA GLY A 266 36.81 50.57 35.46
C GLY A 266 35.99 50.86 36.71
N GLY A 267 36.58 51.55 37.70
CA GLY A 267 35.92 51.93 38.95
C GLY A 267 35.85 50.82 39.99
N ASN A 268 36.66 49.76 39.86
CA ASN A 268 36.63 48.62 40.78
C ASN A 268 37.69 48.75 41.89
N CYS A 269 37.24 48.74 43.14
CA CYS A 269 38.07 48.91 44.34
C CYS A 269 37.63 47.96 45.46
N ASP A 270 38.52 47.72 46.41
CA ASP A 270 38.26 47.00 47.65
C ASP A 270 37.25 47.77 48.52
N PRO A 271 36.19 47.11 49.01
CA PRO A 271 35.08 47.75 49.72
C PRO A 271 35.42 48.24 51.14
N GLU A 272 36.53 47.78 51.74
CA GLU A 272 36.97 48.18 53.08
C GLU A 272 37.98 49.33 53.00
N ASN A 273 38.98 49.24 52.11
CA ASN A 273 40.12 50.16 52.09
C ASN A 273 40.24 51.02 50.82
N GLY A 274 39.44 50.75 49.78
CA GLY A 274 39.41 51.52 48.53
C GLY A 274 40.52 51.19 47.52
N GLU A 275 41.31 50.13 47.71
CA GLU A 275 42.40 49.72 46.80
C GLU A 275 41.88 49.20 45.45
N CYS A 276 42.41 49.67 44.32
CA CYS A 276 41.91 49.27 43.00
C CYS A 276 42.26 47.81 42.66
N THR A 277 41.27 47.00 42.27
CA THR A 277 41.45 45.56 41.96
C THR A 277 40.88 45.18 40.59
N CYS A 278 41.57 44.28 39.87
CA CYS A 278 41.08 43.76 38.59
C CYS A 278 39.91 42.78 38.77
N PRO A 279 38.89 42.80 37.89
CA PRO A 279 37.85 41.78 37.84
C PRO A 279 38.39 40.35 37.66
N ALA A 280 37.64 39.35 38.13
CA ALA A 280 38.09 37.95 38.16
C ALA A 280 38.61 37.45 36.80
N HIS A 281 39.76 36.78 36.81
CA HIS A 281 40.39 36.18 35.62
C HIS A 281 40.74 37.18 34.48
N THR A 282 40.90 38.46 34.82
CA THR A 282 41.48 39.48 33.92
C THR A 282 42.94 39.79 34.29
N GLU A 283 43.71 40.27 33.31
CA GLU A 283 45.14 40.63 33.45
C GLU A 283 45.48 41.94 32.72
N GLY A 284 46.64 42.50 33.05
CA GLY A 284 47.14 43.78 32.54
C GLY A 284 46.81 44.97 33.46
N ASP A 285 47.57 46.06 33.31
CA ASP A 285 47.48 47.25 34.18
C ASP A 285 46.12 47.96 34.10
N THR A 286 45.35 47.70 33.03
CA THR A 286 43.99 48.19 32.82
C THR A 286 42.93 47.08 32.83
N CYS A 287 43.30 45.87 33.25
CA CYS A 287 42.41 44.70 33.38
C CYS A 287 41.58 44.40 32.11
N ASN A 288 42.13 44.71 30.92
CA ASN A 288 41.41 44.68 29.65
C ASN A 288 41.55 43.34 28.89
N ARG A 289 42.27 42.37 29.45
CA ARG A 289 42.54 41.07 28.82
C ARG A 289 42.12 39.93 29.73
N CYS A 290 41.65 38.83 29.15
CA CYS A 290 41.43 37.59 29.88
C CYS A 290 42.75 36.85 30.10
N LYS A 291 42.92 36.26 31.29
CA LYS A 291 43.98 35.30 31.56
C LYS A 291 43.83 34.07 30.65
N ALA A 292 44.94 33.37 30.39
CA ALA A 292 44.91 32.13 29.61
C ALA A 292 43.93 31.10 30.20
N GLY A 293 43.14 30.45 29.35
CA GLY A 293 42.06 29.54 29.74
C GLY A 293 40.70 30.23 29.99
N TYR A 294 40.59 31.54 29.75
CA TYR A 294 39.36 32.33 29.93
C TYR A 294 39.03 33.18 28.69
N TRP A 295 37.75 33.54 28.52
CA TRP A 295 37.20 34.28 27.38
C TRP A 295 36.03 35.18 27.78
N GLY A 296 35.54 35.98 26.84
CA GLY A 296 34.34 36.81 27.03
C GLY A 296 34.57 37.93 28.02
N HIS A 297 35.59 38.76 27.76
CA HIS A 297 35.98 39.87 28.63
C HIS A 297 34.80 40.77 28.98
N ASN A 298 34.62 40.99 30.28
CA ASN A 298 33.65 41.90 30.83
C ASN A 298 34.32 42.82 31.85
N GLN A 299 34.14 44.13 31.69
CA GLN A 299 34.72 45.17 32.56
C GLN A 299 34.23 45.08 34.02
N THR A 300 33.16 44.30 34.27
CA THR A 300 32.50 44.17 35.57
C THR A 300 32.71 42.81 36.20
N THR A 301 32.44 41.75 35.45
CA THR A 301 32.45 40.37 35.98
C THR A 301 33.72 39.60 35.64
N GLY A 302 34.60 40.19 34.84
CA GLY A 302 35.85 39.57 34.41
C GLY A 302 35.66 38.59 33.25
N CYS A 303 36.38 37.47 33.25
CA CYS A 303 36.34 36.51 32.15
C CYS A 303 35.81 35.13 32.57
N LYS A 304 35.15 34.44 31.65
CA LYS A 304 34.57 33.10 31.86
C LYS A 304 35.58 32.00 31.49
N PRO A 305 35.63 30.86 32.20
CA PRO A 305 36.51 29.77 31.83
C PRO A 305 36.13 29.19 30.46
N CYS A 306 37.14 28.76 29.70
CA CYS A 306 36.96 28.09 28.42
C CYS A 306 36.31 26.70 28.58
N SER A 307 36.78 25.92 29.56
CA SER A 307 36.33 24.55 29.86
C SER A 307 36.45 23.59 28.65
N CYS A 308 37.53 23.70 27.88
CA CYS A 308 37.78 22.78 26.77
C CYS A 308 38.10 21.36 27.29
N SER A 309 37.47 20.34 26.71
CA SER A 309 37.71 18.93 26.99
C SER A 309 39.16 18.57 26.66
N MET A 310 39.84 17.92 27.61
CA MET A 310 41.21 17.42 27.40
C MET A 310 41.26 16.29 26.36
N ALA A 311 40.18 15.51 26.21
CA ALA A 311 40.09 14.43 25.24
C ALA A 311 39.78 14.97 23.84
N GLY A 312 38.77 15.83 23.73
CA GLY A 312 38.24 16.28 22.44
C GLY A 312 38.83 17.58 21.90
N SER A 313 39.54 18.37 22.71
CA SER A 313 40.15 19.64 22.27
C SER A 313 41.64 19.50 21.96
N SER A 314 42.12 20.31 21.02
CA SER A 314 43.54 20.43 20.69
C SER A 314 44.29 21.35 21.66
N THR A 315 43.61 22.35 22.23
CA THR A 315 44.19 23.34 23.15
C THR A 315 43.21 23.73 24.25
N PRO A 316 43.66 24.01 25.49
CA PRO A 316 42.79 24.50 26.56
C PRO A 316 42.32 25.94 26.35
N GLN A 317 42.94 26.68 25.42
CA GLN A 317 42.53 28.02 25.04
C GLN A 317 41.39 27.96 24.01
N CYS A 318 40.33 28.70 24.28
CA CYS A 318 39.19 28.90 23.38
C CYS A 318 39.25 30.28 22.72
N ASP A 319 38.39 30.49 21.72
CA ASP A 319 38.19 31.78 21.09
C ASP A 319 37.78 32.84 22.14
N LEU A 320 38.44 34.01 22.11
CA LEU A 320 38.28 35.05 23.12
C LEU A 320 36.88 35.72 23.11
N THR A 321 36.15 35.62 22.01
CA THR A 321 34.87 36.30 21.80
C THR A 321 33.66 35.39 22.03
N ASN A 322 33.68 34.18 21.49
CA ASN A 322 32.55 33.24 21.56
C ASN A 322 32.83 32.00 22.43
N GLY A 323 34.07 31.84 22.88
CA GLY A 323 34.45 30.76 23.79
C GLY A 323 34.49 29.39 23.15
N GLN A 324 34.51 29.28 21.81
CA GLN A 324 34.58 28.01 21.09
C GLN A 324 35.98 27.41 21.22
N CYS A 325 36.05 26.17 21.69
CA CYS A 325 37.28 25.39 21.73
C CYS A 325 37.58 24.80 20.35
N ARG A 326 38.88 24.64 20.05
CA ARG A 326 39.33 24.01 18.80
C ARG A 326 39.26 22.49 18.93
N CYS A 327 38.16 21.90 18.47
CA CYS A 327 37.91 20.47 18.55
C CYS A 327 38.79 19.67 17.59
N ARG A 328 39.17 18.46 18.01
CA ARG A 328 39.84 17.46 17.18
C ARG A 328 38.81 16.80 16.24
N ASP A 329 39.31 16.17 15.19
CA ASP A 329 38.45 15.40 14.27
C ASP A 329 37.66 14.34 15.05
N GLY A 330 36.36 14.25 14.77
CA GLY A 330 35.44 13.36 15.48
C GLY A 330 34.79 13.96 16.75
N PHE A 331 35.14 15.18 17.16
CA PHE A 331 34.57 15.86 18.33
C PHE A 331 33.82 17.14 17.96
N SER A 332 32.78 17.47 18.73
CA SER A 332 31.93 18.64 18.53
C SER A 332 31.47 19.27 19.85
N GLY A 333 30.75 20.39 19.75
CA GLY A 333 30.30 21.19 20.88
C GLY A 333 31.26 22.33 21.22
N ARG A 334 30.81 23.27 22.07
CA ARG A 334 31.60 24.47 22.44
C ARG A 334 32.90 24.10 23.15
N SER A 335 32.83 23.11 24.03
CA SER A 335 33.94 22.56 24.82
C SER A 335 34.54 21.28 24.24
N CYS A 336 34.08 20.78 23.09
CA CYS A 336 34.53 19.51 22.50
C CYS A 336 34.26 18.27 23.37
N GLU A 337 33.13 18.25 24.07
CA GLU A 337 32.70 17.15 24.94
C GLU A 337 31.67 16.21 24.30
N LEU A 338 31.27 16.50 23.06
CA LEU A 338 30.36 15.67 22.27
C LEU A 338 31.14 15.04 21.12
N CYS A 339 30.68 13.88 20.62
CA CYS A 339 31.17 13.38 19.35
C CYS A 339 30.58 14.21 18.20
N ALA A 340 31.33 14.35 17.11
CA ALA A 340 30.84 14.95 15.88
C ALA A 340 29.82 14.01 15.20
N PRO A 341 28.95 14.52 14.32
CA PRO A 341 28.06 13.67 13.52
C PRO A 341 28.86 12.56 12.80
N GLY A 342 28.36 11.33 12.87
CA GLY A 342 29.02 10.11 12.38
C GLY A 342 30.03 9.46 13.32
N TYR A 343 30.13 9.93 14.56
CA TYR A 343 31.02 9.37 15.57
C TYR A 343 30.24 9.06 16.86
N HIS A 344 30.68 8.03 17.60
CA HIS A 344 30.03 7.57 18.83
C HIS A 344 31.05 7.22 19.92
N ASP A 345 30.58 7.05 21.16
CA ASP A 345 31.38 6.57 22.30
C ASP A 345 32.46 7.57 22.77
N TYR A 346 32.03 8.70 23.33
CA TYR A 346 32.92 9.65 24.03
C TYR A 346 33.54 8.97 25.28
N PRO A 347 34.85 9.11 25.56
CA PRO A 347 35.79 10.12 25.06
C PRO A 347 36.62 9.73 23.84
N THR A 348 36.40 8.54 23.27
CA THR A 348 37.16 8.10 22.09
C THR A 348 36.61 8.65 20.79
N CYS A 349 35.28 8.80 20.68
CA CYS A 349 34.58 9.22 19.47
C CYS A 349 35.05 8.43 18.25
N SER A 350 34.69 7.15 18.19
CA SER A 350 34.99 6.26 17.08
C SER A 350 34.02 6.51 15.91
N ALA A 351 34.51 6.39 14.67
CA ALA A 351 33.67 6.59 13.49
C ALA A 351 32.66 5.45 13.35
N CYS A 352 31.39 5.79 13.10
CA CYS A 352 30.31 4.83 12.87
C CYS A 352 30.53 4.02 11.58
N GLY A 353 30.93 4.70 10.50
CA GLY A 353 31.16 4.08 9.20
C GLY A 353 29.89 3.54 8.51
N CYS A 354 28.70 4.00 8.87
CA CYS A 354 27.45 3.56 8.25
C CYS A 354 27.45 3.80 6.73
N ASP A 355 26.94 2.83 5.97
CA ASP A 355 26.69 2.95 4.54
C ASP A 355 25.45 3.82 4.31
N ILE A 356 25.64 4.92 3.58
CA ILE A 356 24.58 5.91 3.34
C ILE A 356 23.43 5.35 2.51
N ALA A 357 23.68 4.34 1.67
CA ALA A 357 22.64 3.73 0.84
C ALA A 357 21.68 2.90 1.70
N GLY A 358 22.23 2.21 2.69
CA GLY A 358 21.50 1.28 3.54
C GLY A 358 21.01 1.83 4.87
N THR A 359 21.52 2.98 5.32
CA THR A 359 21.11 3.60 6.59
C THR A 359 19.83 4.43 6.39
N ASP A 360 18.96 4.44 7.40
CA ASP A 360 17.73 5.24 7.41
C ASP A 360 18.07 6.73 7.25
N GLU A 361 17.40 7.37 6.29
CA GLU A 361 17.68 8.75 5.88
C GLU A 361 17.61 9.75 7.04
N LYS A 362 16.81 9.49 8.08
CA LYS A 362 16.69 10.35 9.26
C LYS A 362 17.95 10.40 10.11
N PHE A 363 18.80 9.39 9.99
CA PHE A 363 20.08 9.30 10.69
C PHE A 363 21.26 9.73 9.81
N CYS A 364 20.99 10.16 8.57
CA CYS A 364 22.01 10.57 7.62
C CYS A 364 21.94 12.07 7.35
N ASN A 365 23.08 12.75 7.45
CA ASN A 365 23.25 14.05 6.86
C ASN A 365 23.75 13.88 5.42
N THR A 366 22.82 13.94 4.45
CA THR A 366 23.11 13.78 3.03
C THR A 366 24.02 14.87 2.46
N THR A 367 24.08 16.05 3.08
CA THR A 367 24.97 17.14 2.65
C THR A 367 26.42 16.86 3.04
N LEU A 368 26.63 16.28 4.22
CA LEU A 368 27.96 15.90 4.70
C LEU A 368 28.38 14.50 4.27
N GLY A 369 27.44 13.67 3.77
CA GLY A 369 27.69 12.29 3.38
C GLY A 369 27.99 11.36 4.55
N VAL A 370 27.48 11.67 5.74
CA VAL A 370 27.78 10.98 7.00
C VAL A 370 26.48 10.59 7.70
N CYS A 371 26.43 9.39 8.27
CA CYS A 371 25.31 8.93 9.08
C CYS A 371 25.70 8.59 10.51
N ASP A 372 24.82 8.93 11.43
CA ASP A 372 24.92 8.67 12.86
C ASP A 372 24.58 7.21 13.18
N CYS A 373 25.15 6.73 14.27
CA CYS A 373 24.89 5.40 14.82
C CYS A 373 24.53 5.49 16.29
N ARG A 374 24.03 4.40 16.87
CA ARG A 374 23.79 4.31 18.31
C ARG A 374 25.11 4.32 19.06
N ASP A 375 25.07 4.57 20.38
CA ASP A 375 26.28 4.55 21.24
C ASP A 375 27.09 3.24 21.14
N THR A 376 26.45 2.14 20.75
CA THR A 376 27.08 0.84 20.50
C THR A 376 27.84 0.74 19.17
N GLY A 377 27.83 1.77 18.32
CA GLY A 377 28.42 1.76 16.98
C GLY A 377 27.53 1.11 15.91
N LYS A 378 26.32 0.66 16.26
CA LYS A 378 25.40 0.01 15.33
C LYS A 378 24.54 1.04 14.59
N CYS A 379 24.59 0.99 13.26
CA CYS A 379 23.80 1.84 12.37
C CYS A 379 22.32 1.43 12.35
N VAL A 380 21.44 2.38 11.99
CA VAL A 380 20.00 2.13 11.86
C VAL A 380 19.67 1.88 10.40
N CYS A 381 19.49 0.62 10.02
CA CYS A 381 19.32 0.23 8.62
C CYS A 381 17.89 0.40 8.12
N LYS A 382 17.76 0.65 6.81
CA LYS A 382 16.52 0.54 6.05
C LYS A 382 16.00 -0.90 6.06
N VAL A 383 14.71 -1.08 5.75
CA VAL A 383 14.01 -2.36 5.93
C VAL A 383 14.61 -3.51 5.13
N GLY A 384 15.08 -3.27 3.90
CA GLY A 384 15.70 -4.28 3.03
C GLY A 384 17.18 -4.53 3.30
N VAL A 385 17.75 -3.95 4.36
CA VAL A 385 19.21 -3.90 4.60
C VAL A 385 19.56 -4.43 5.99
N THR A 386 20.70 -5.10 6.09
CA THR A 386 21.26 -5.70 7.30
C THR A 386 22.76 -5.39 7.41
N GLY A 387 23.41 -5.89 8.46
CA GLY A 387 24.80 -5.63 8.80
C GLY A 387 24.94 -4.59 9.92
N GLN A 388 26.15 -4.46 10.46
CA GLN A 388 26.43 -3.46 11.50
C GLN A 388 26.52 -2.05 10.95
N ARG A 389 26.94 -1.92 9.67
CA ARG A 389 27.12 -0.67 8.95
C ARG A 389 26.03 -0.48 7.89
N CYS A 390 25.02 -1.34 7.82
CA CYS A 390 23.96 -1.33 6.81
C CYS A 390 24.49 -1.51 5.38
N GLU A 391 25.47 -2.39 5.23
CA GLU A 391 26.25 -2.60 4.00
C GLU A 391 25.76 -3.79 3.16
N GLU A 392 24.83 -4.60 3.68
CA GLU A 392 24.39 -5.85 3.06
C GLU A 392 22.86 -5.87 2.89
N CYS A 393 22.37 -6.41 1.77
CA CYS A 393 20.93 -6.65 1.62
C CYS A 393 20.49 -7.82 2.50
N VAL A 394 19.25 -7.76 3.00
CA VAL A 394 18.60 -8.90 3.67
C VAL A 394 18.44 -10.05 2.66
N SER A 395 18.51 -11.30 3.12
CA SER A 395 18.27 -12.47 2.25
C SER A 395 16.95 -12.35 1.48
N GLY A 396 17.00 -12.58 0.17
CA GLY A 396 15.87 -12.34 -0.75
C GLY A 396 15.73 -10.92 -1.26
N TRP A 397 16.75 -10.09 -1.06
CA TRP A 397 16.84 -8.73 -1.58
C TRP A 397 18.20 -8.48 -2.25
N PHE A 398 18.26 -7.55 -3.19
CA PHE A 398 19.46 -7.22 -3.96
C PHE A 398 19.51 -5.72 -4.32
N GLY A 399 20.68 -5.28 -4.82
CA GLY A 399 20.82 -3.94 -5.40
C GLY A 399 20.77 -2.78 -4.39
N LEU A 400 21.69 -2.76 -3.42
CA LEU A 400 21.79 -1.69 -2.42
C LEU A 400 21.94 -0.31 -3.08
N SER A 401 21.02 0.61 -2.79
CA SER A 401 20.94 1.93 -3.44
C SER A 401 20.39 3.00 -2.51
N ALA A 402 21.06 4.15 -2.46
CA ALA A 402 20.62 5.29 -1.66
C ALA A 402 19.28 5.87 -2.11
N VAL A 403 18.95 5.74 -3.40
CA VAL A 403 17.69 6.22 -3.98
C VAL A 403 16.52 5.28 -3.67
N ASN A 404 16.80 4.03 -3.30
CA ASN A 404 15.78 3.08 -2.90
C ASN A 404 15.34 3.38 -1.45
N PRO A 405 14.05 3.67 -1.19
CA PRO A 405 13.55 3.94 0.16
C PRO A 405 13.73 2.77 1.12
N ASP A 406 13.72 1.53 0.61
CA ASP A 406 13.93 0.31 1.40
C ASP A 406 15.41 -0.15 1.38
N GLY A 407 16.26 0.56 0.64
CA GLY A 407 17.70 0.32 0.51
C GLY A 407 18.03 -0.74 -0.54
N CYS A 408 17.40 -1.91 -0.47
CA CYS A 408 17.50 -2.97 -1.49
C CYS A 408 16.12 -3.24 -2.10
N SER A 409 16.06 -3.94 -3.23
CA SER A 409 14.82 -4.41 -3.87
C SER A 409 14.63 -5.92 -3.60
N GLN A 410 13.39 -6.38 -3.44
CA GLN A 410 13.10 -7.81 -3.27
C GLN A 410 13.39 -8.60 -4.56
N CYS A 411 13.89 -9.83 -4.44
CA CYS A 411 14.03 -10.73 -5.58
C CYS A 411 12.65 -11.00 -6.22
N PHE A 412 12.53 -10.79 -7.52
CA PHE A 412 11.32 -11.10 -8.29
C PHE A 412 11.37 -12.54 -8.80
N CYS A 413 12.44 -12.93 -9.51
CA CYS A 413 12.68 -14.29 -10.04
C CYS A 413 11.44 -14.99 -10.62
N SER A 414 10.53 -14.24 -11.27
CA SER A 414 9.23 -14.71 -11.76
C SER A 414 8.36 -15.46 -10.72
N GLY A 415 8.62 -15.25 -9.43
CA GLY A 415 7.99 -15.95 -8.30
C GLY A 415 8.46 -17.39 -8.08
N LEU A 416 9.55 -17.82 -8.73
CA LEU A 416 10.05 -19.21 -8.69
C LEU A 416 11.20 -19.42 -7.71
N SER A 417 11.93 -18.36 -7.39
CA SER A 417 13.04 -18.35 -6.43
C SER A 417 12.95 -17.11 -5.56
N GLN A 418 13.63 -17.14 -4.42
CA GLN A 418 13.88 -15.98 -3.56
C GLN A 418 15.39 -15.74 -3.40
N GLU A 419 16.23 -16.48 -4.11
CA GLU A 419 17.68 -16.34 -4.07
C GLU A 419 18.15 -15.63 -5.34
N CYS A 420 18.64 -14.41 -5.18
CA CYS A 420 19.17 -13.60 -6.26
C CYS A 420 20.29 -12.66 -5.80
N GLU A 421 21.08 -12.19 -6.75
CA GLU A 421 22.11 -11.16 -6.57
C GLU A 421 21.98 -10.06 -7.64
N GLU A 422 22.71 -8.95 -7.47
CA GLU A 422 22.76 -7.92 -8.51
C GLU A 422 23.71 -8.34 -9.64
N GLN A 423 23.19 -8.36 -10.87
CA GLN A 423 23.94 -8.69 -12.06
C GLN A 423 24.95 -7.58 -12.40
N GLY A 424 26.24 -7.93 -12.32
CA GLY A 424 27.34 -7.06 -12.75
C GLY A 424 27.61 -7.11 -14.26
N GLY A 425 28.44 -6.17 -14.74
CA GLY A 425 28.99 -6.18 -16.10
C GLY A 425 28.08 -5.62 -17.20
N LEU A 426 26.85 -5.23 -16.86
CA LEU A 426 25.89 -4.66 -17.82
C LEU A 426 25.99 -3.13 -17.90
N ARG A 427 25.62 -2.58 -19.07
CA ARG A 427 25.56 -1.14 -19.33
C ARG A 427 24.15 -0.72 -19.73
N ARG A 428 23.79 0.52 -19.37
CA ARG A 428 22.54 1.14 -19.82
C ARG A 428 22.66 1.59 -21.27
N VAL A 429 21.77 1.08 -22.12
CA VAL A 429 21.66 1.43 -23.54
C VAL A 429 20.23 1.91 -23.80
N PRO A 430 20.03 3.05 -24.49
CA PRO A 430 18.69 3.53 -24.79
C PRO A 430 18.04 2.74 -25.93
N ILE A 431 16.84 2.23 -25.69
CA ILE A 431 15.89 1.83 -26.73
C ILE A 431 15.39 3.12 -27.38
N ILE A 432 15.82 3.37 -28.61
CA ILE A 432 15.45 4.55 -29.41
C ILE A 432 14.40 4.20 -30.46
N LEU A 433 13.77 5.23 -31.03
CA LEU A 433 12.95 5.09 -32.24
C LEU A 433 13.81 4.59 -33.42
N ALA A 434 13.23 3.78 -34.30
CA ALA A 434 13.95 3.27 -35.48
C ALA A 434 14.42 4.42 -36.38
N HIS A 435 15.50 4.22 -37.14
CA HIS A 435 16.11 5.24 -38.02
C HIS A 435 15.11 5.90 -39.00
N THR A 436 14.08 5.16 -39.42
CA THR A 436 12.90 5.68 -40.13
C THR A 436 11.66 5.38 -39.29
N PRO A 437 11.29 6.24 -38.33
CA PRO A 437 10.21 5.93 -37.40
C PRO A 437 8.87 5.98 -38.12
N ALA A 438 8.08 4.90 -37.97
CA ALA A 438 6.68 4.92 -38.38
C ALA A 438 5.91 5.99 -37.58
N LEU A 439 4.81 6.49 -38.15
CA LEU A 439 3.95 7.43 -37.42
C LEU A 439 3.40 6.75 -36.16
N LEU A 440 3.45 7.46 -35.03
CA LEU A 440 2.91 6.99 -33.75
C LEU A 440 1.39 6.94 -33.84
N SER A 441 0.82 5.82 -33.42
CA SER A 441 -0.64 5.66 -33.32
C SER A 441 -1.17 6.51 -32.18
N LEU A 442 -2.19 7.31 -32.47
CA LEU A 442 -2.95 8.06 -31.48
C LEU A 442 -4.11 7.21 -30.97
N VAL A 443 -4.17 7.00 -29.66
CA VAL A 443 -5.17 6.15 -28.99
C VAL A 443 -5.97 6.95 -27.96
N SER A 444 -7.11 6.40 -27.55
CA SER A 444 -7.82 6.81 -26.32
C SER A 444 -7.91 5.62 -25.39
N GLN A 445 -8.26 5.85 -24.11
CA GLN A 445 -8.47 4.75 -23.16
C GLN A 445 -9.59 3.78 -23.61
N SER A 446 -10.57 4.28 -24.38
CA SER A 446 -11.66 3.48 -24.96
C SER A 446 -11.31 2.78 -26.27
N ASN A 447 -10.26 3.22 -26.98
CA ASN A 447 -9.84 2.66 -28.27
C ASN A 447 -8.32 2.60 -28.39
N LEU A 448 -7.76 1.41 -28.13
CA LEU A 448 -6.32 1.13 -28.14
C LEU A 448 -5.76 0.67 -29.50
N GLN A 449 -6.61 0.46 -30.52
CA GLN A 449 -6.13 0.19 -31.89
C GLN A 449 -5.56 1.45 -32.54
N GLY A 450 -6.10 2.61 -32.16
CA GLY A 450 -5.59 3.92 -32.52
C GLY A 450 -5.77 4.30 -33.99
N VAL A 451 -5.41 5.54 -34.30
CA VAL A 451 -5.40 6.11 -35.66
C VAL A 451 -4.13 6.93 -35.86
N VAL A 452 -3.67 7.03 -37.11
CA VAL A 452 -2.55 7.92 -37.49
C VAL A 452 -3.02 9.19 -38.20
N SER A 453 -4.35 9.38 -38.34
CA SER A 453 -4.95 10.56 -38.96
C SER A 453 -4.62 11.81 -38.14
N GLY A 454 -4.11 12.85 -38.80
CA GLY A 454 -3.68 14.09 -38.15
C GLY A 454 -2.29 14.02 -37.50
N VAL A 455 -1.55 12.92 -37.63
CA VAL A 455 -0.19 12.77 -37.14
C VAL A 455 0.83 12.95 -38.27
N TYR A 456 1.82 13.81 -38.06
CA TYR A 456 2.84 14.18 -39.04
C TYR A 456 4.22 14.24 -38.41
N HIS A 457 5.25 13.96 -39.21
CA HIS A 457 6.63 14.21 -38.79
C HIS A 457 7.04 15.63 -39.23
N GLN A 458 7.47 16.47 -38.29
CA GLN A 458 7.89 17.84 -38.57
C GLN A 458 9.07 18.24 -37.70
N GLY A 459 10.23 18.52 -38.32
CA GLY A 459 11.41 19.05 -37.62
C GLY A 459 12.00 18.10 -36.57
N GLY A 460 11.88 16.78 -36.75
CA GLY A 460 12.30 15.77 -35.78
C GLY A 460 11.29 15.49 -34.66
N ASP A 461 10.19 16.26 -34.62
CA ASP A 461 9.08 16.05 -33.70
C ASP A 461 7.94 15.29 -34.39
N MET A 462 7.25 14.45 -33.62
CA MET A 462 5.98 13.84 -33.99
C MET A 462 4.85 14.79 -33.58
N LEU A 463 4.14 15.35 -34.56
CA LEU A 463 3.10 16.36 -34.37
C LEU A 463 1.71 15.77 -34.60
N LEU A 464 0.81 16.04 -33.67
CA LEU A 464 -0.63 15.92 -33.81
C LEU A 464 -1.24 17.27 -34.19
N ASP A 465 -1.99 17.34 -35.28
CA ASP A 465 -2.89 18.46 -35.63
C ASP A 465 -4.35 18.03 -35.45
N THR A 466 -5.01 18.56 -34.42
CA THR A 466 -6.37 18.15 -34.07
C THR A 466 -7.43 18.61 -35.07
N ARG A 467 -7.12 19.60 -35.91
CA ARG A 467 -8.05 20.07 -36.95
C ARG A 467 -8.23 19.05 -38.06
N GLN A 468 -7.30 18.12 -38.20
CA GLN A 468 -7.32 17.06 -39.19
C GLN A 468 -7.73 15.70 -38.61
N LEU A 469 -8.09 15.65 -37.33
CA LEU A 469 -8.62 14.46 -36.69
C LEU A 469 -10.10 14.28 -37.06
N ASN A 470 -10.43 13.14 -37.67
CA ASN A 470 -11.81 12.71 -37.78
C ASN A 470 -12.31 12.25 -36.40
N SER A 471 -12.98 13.15 -35.69
CA SER A 471 -13.32 13.08 -34.26
C SER A 471 -14.33 11.99 -33.87
N SER A 472 -14.92 11.27 -34.82
CA SER A 472 -16.00 10.31 -34.55
C SER A 472 -15.56 8.99 -33.89
N ARG A 473 -14.26 8.71 -33.78
CA ARG A 473 -13.73 7.42 -33.27
C ARG A 473 -12.87 7.50 -32.00
N LEU A 474 -12.54 8.70 -31.53
CA LEU A 474 -11.70 8.92 -30.35
C LEU A 474 -12.40 9.89 -29.41
N ALA A 475 -12.97 9.37 -28.32
CA ALA A 475 -13.58 10.14 -27.26
C ALA A 475 -12.71 10.09 -26.00
N GLY A 476 -12.48 11.25 -25.38
CA GLY A 476 -11.64 11.41 -24.20
C GLY A 476 -10.26 11.97 -24.51
N PRO A 477 -9.33 11.93 -23.54
CA PRO A 477 -7.96 12.35 -23.77
C PRO A 477 -7.25 11.40 -24.73
N LEU A 478 -6.35 12.00 -25.48
CA LEU A 478 -5.58 11.35 -26.51
C LEU A 478 -4.21 10.98 -25.94
N TYR A 479 -3.68 9.85 -26.37
CA TYR A 479 -2.37 9.35 -25.96
C TYR A 479 -1.58 8.89 -27.18
N TRP A 480 -0.28 9.15 -27.17
CA TRP A 480 0.73 8.59 -28.04
C TRP A 480 1.02 7.16 -27.63
N ARG A 481 0.76 6.19 -28.50
CA ARG A 481 1.17 4.79 -28.28
C ARG A 481 2.61 4.59 -28.74
N LEU A 482 3.45 4.08 -27.85
CA LEU A 482 4.83 3.73 -28.19
C LEU A 482 4.86 2.52 -29.14
N PRO A 483 5.86 2.45 -30.03
CA PRO A 483 5.98 1.38 -31.02
C PRO A 483 6.41 0.03 -30.41
N PRO A 484 6.33 -1.08 -31.17
CA PRO A 484 6.57 -2.44 -30.67
C PRO A 484 7.93 -2.71 -30.01
N GLN A 485 8.97 -1.91 -30.29
CA GLN A 485 10.26 -2.03 -29.60
C GLN A 485 10.21 -1.76 -28.08
N PHE A 486 9.14 -1.12 -27.60
CA PHE A 486 8.87 -0.89 -26.17
C PHE A 486 7.89 -1.92 -25.59
N GLU A 487 7.44 -2.89 -26.39
CA GLU A 487 6.54 -3.99 -25.98
C GLU A 487 7.35 -5.27 -25.69
N GLY A 488 6.71 -6.33 -25.20
CA GLY A 488 7.36 -7.60 -24.88
C GLY A 488 8.10 -7.61 -23.54
N SER A 489 9.11 -8.48 -23.40
CA SER A 489 9.91 -8.55 -22.17
C SER A 489 10.86 -7.36 -22.07
N GLN A 490 10.66 -6.56 -21.02
CA GLN A 490 11.39 -5.33 -20.70
C GLN A 490 11.99 -5.40 -19.27
N LEU A 491 12.23 -6.60 -18.75
CA LEU A 491 12.80 -6.82 -17.40
C LEU A 491 14.13 -6.09 -17.20
N LEU A 492 14.98 -6.07 -18.22
CA LEU A 492 16.28 -5.40 -18.21
C LEU A 492 16.18 -3.87 -18.20
N SER A 493 14.99 -3.31 -18.39
CA SER A 493 14.72 -1.88 -18.27
C SER A 493 14.43 -1.45 -16.82
N TYR A 494 14.24 -2.40 -15.88
CA TYR A 494 14.07 -2.08 -14.46
C TYR A 494 15.30 -1.32 -13.92
N GLY A 495 15.08 -0.25 -13.18
CA GLY A 495 16.12 0.67 -12.69
C GLY A 495 16.63 1.70 -13.71
N GLY A 496 16.23 1.60 -14.99
CA GLY A 496 16.56 2.56 -16.05
C GLY A 496 15.63 3.78 -16.09
N LEU A 497 15.76 4.58 -17.15
CA LEU A 497 14.96 5.78 -17.41
C LEU A 497 14.12 5.67 -18.69
N LEU A 498 12.84 6.04 -18.59
CA LEU A 498 11.99 6.40 -19.74
C LEU A 498 11.98 7.92 -19.86
N SER A 499 12.54 8.46 -20.93
CA SER A 499 12.63 9.90 -21.18
C SER A 499 11.92 10.31 -22.47
N TYR A 500 11.27 11.46 -22.46
CA TYR A 500 10.68 12.07 -23.65
C TYR A 500 10.52 13.58 -23.49
N ILE A 501 10.41 14.29 -24.62
CA ILE A 501 10.13 15.72 -24.67
C ILE A 501 8.73 15.92 -25.25
N ILE A 502 7.91 16.73 -24.58
CA ILE A 502 6.55 17.04 -25.01
C ILE A 502 6.27 18.54 -25.03
N THR A 503 5.43 18.99 -25.95
CA THR A 503 4.93 20.36 -26.06
C THR A 503 3.51 20.34 -26.61
N PHE A 504 2.62 21.20 -26.13
CA PHE A 504 1.27 21.31 -26.67
C PHE A 504 0.86 22.76 -26.87
N TYR A 505 -0.15 22.96 -27.71
CA TYR A 505 -0.80 24.23 -27.99
C TYR A 505 -2.30 24.04 -27.85
N ALA A 506 -2.90 24.75 -26.90
CA ALA A 506 -4.34 24.74 -26.62
C ALA A 506 -4.86 26.18 -26.50
N GLU A 507 -6.18 26.36 -26.62
CA GLU A 507 -6.83 27.66 -26.45
C GLU A 507 -6.70 28.14 -24.99
N ASP A 508 -7.06 27.28 -24.02
CA ASP A 508 -6.69 27.47 -22.62
C ASP A 508 -5.71 26.39 -22.18
N GLY A 509 -4.60 26.80 -21.56
CA GLY A 509 -3.59 25.89 -21.01
C GLY A 509 -4.06 25.09 -19.78
N LEU A 510 -5.19 25.48 -19.20
CA LEU A 510 -5.81 24.82 -18.04
C LEU A 510 -7.01 24.00 -18.53
N GLY A 511 -7.06 22.71 -18.16
CA GLY A 511 -8.20 21.85 -18.48
C GLY A 511 -8.26 20.62 -17.58
N LEU A 512 -9.45 20.02 -17.47
CA LEU A 512 -9.67 18.79 -16.69
C LEU A 512 -8.77 17.64 -17.16
N SER A 513 -8.46 17.60 -18.46
CA SER A 513 -7.53 16.63 -19.01
C SER A 513 -6.18 16.69 -18.30
N ASN A 514 -5.70 17.85 -17.82
CA ASN A 514 -4.40 17.98 -17.15
C ASN A 514 -4.27 17.15 -15.86
N GLN A 515 -5.40 16.78 -15.23
CA GLN A 515 -5.42 15.98 -14.00
C GLN A 515 -5.36 14.46 -14.26
N GLU A 516 -5.44 14.03 -15.52
CA GLU A 516 -5.34 12.61 -15.85
C GLU A 516 -3.90 12.09 -15.94
N ALA A 517 -3.75 10.78 -15.75
CA ALA A 517 -2.51 10.03 -15.83
C ALA A 517 -1.65 10.41 -17.04
N GLN A 518 -0.38 10.70 -16.79
CA GLN A 518 0.54 11.19 -17.81
C GLN A 518 1.10 10.06 -18.68
N VAL A 519 1.49 8.95 -18.05
CA VAL A 519 1.97 7.74 -18.73
C VAL A 519 1.22 6.55 -18.14
N LEU A 520 0.71 5.68 -19.02
CA LEU A 520 0.12 4.42 -18.62
C LEU A 520 0.88 3.26 -19.25
N MET A 521 1.06 2.21 -18.47
CA MET A 521 1.70 0.97 -18.90
C MET A 521 0.78 -0.19 -18.57
N ARG A 522 0.57 -1.06 -19.54
CA ARG A 522 -0.14 -2.33 -19.35
C ARG A 522 0.78 -3.47 -19.67
N GLY A 523 0.82 -4.48 -18.82
CA GLY A 523 1.61 -5.68 -19.04
C GLY A 523 1.21 -6.83 -18.13
N GLY A 524 2.01 -7.89 -18.18
CA GLY A 524 1.81 -9.14 -17.45
C GLY A 524 1.27 -10.27 -18.33
N THR A 525 1.76 -11.48 -18.05
CA THR A 525 1.43 -12.69 -18.82
C THR A 525 0.10 -13.31 -18.38
N LEU A 526 -0.01 -13.72 -17.12
CA LEU A 526 -1.21 -14.35 -16.57
C LEU A 526 -2.15 -13.32 -15.92
N ARG A 527 -1.59 -12.36 -15.19
CA ARG A 527 -2.31 -11.27 -14.56
C ARG A 527 -1.97 -9.96 -15.27
N LYS A 528 -2.89 -9.48 -16.11
CA LYS A 528 -2.73 -8.20 -16.82
C LYS A 528 -3.09 -7.04 -15.90
N LEU A 529 -2.12 -6.15 -15.65
CA LEU A 529 -2.30 -4.97 -14.82
C LEU A 529 -2.09 -3.70 -15.65
N VAL A 530 -2.72 -2.62 -15.23
CA VAL A 530 -2.51 -1.28 -15.78
C VAL A 530 -2.01 -0.39 -14.64
N ILE A 531 -0.86 0.22 -14.84
CA ILE A 531 -0.24 1.15 -13.90
C ILE A 531 -0.05 2.50 -14.57
N TYR A 532 0.01 3.55 -13.76
CA TYR A 532 0.24 4.89 -14.25
C TYR A 532 1.19 5.66 -13.34
N THR A 533 1.78 6.72 -13.87
CA THR A 533 2.50 7.71 -13.09
C THR A 533 1.96 9.10 -13.38
N ASP A 534 1.81 9.89 -12.32
CA ASP A 534 1.46 11.30 -12.42
C ASP A 534 2.72 12.13 -12.61
N MET A 535 2.64 13.16 -13.44
CA MET A 535 3.68 14.17 -13.55
C MET A 535 3.04 15.55 -13.69
N VAL A 536 3.82 16.57 -13.36
CA VAL A 536 3.40 17.96 -13.58
C VAL A 536 3.09 18.14 -15.07
N ALA A 537 1.86 18.55 -15.38
CA ALA A 537 1.47 18.80 -16.75
C ALA A 537 2.38 19.88 -17.37
N PRO A 538 2.78 19.74 -18.65
CA PRO A 538 3.57 20.76 -19.33
C PRO A 538 2.83 22.10 -19.35
N SER A 539 3.57 23.19 -19.54
CA SER A 539 2.97 24.51 -19.77
C SER A 539 2.67 24.72 -21.26
N ASN A 540 1.59 25.44 -21.57
CA ASN A 540 1.15 25.70 -22.94
C ASN A 540 2.28 26.38 -23.76
N GLY A 541 2.69 25.76 -24.87
CA GLY A 541 3.76 26.23 -25.75
C GLY A 541 5.20 26.04 -25.24
N ILE A 542 5.42 25.44 -24.07
CA ILE A 542 6.76 25.23 -23.49
C ILE A 542 7.24 23.79 -23.69
N ARG A 543 8.45 23.63 -24.26
CA ARG A 543 9.11 22.31 -24.38
C ARG A 543 9.48 21.80 -22.99
N THR A 544 8.89 20.69 -22.58
CA THR A 544 9.10 20.08 -21.26
C THR A 544 9.69 18.68 -21.44
N GLN A 545 10.82 18.41 -20.78
CA GLN A 545 11.42 17.08 -20.70
C GLN A 545 10.90 16.36 -19.46
N HIS A 546 10.56 15.09 -19.62
CA HIS A 546 10.19 14.21 -18.52
C HIS A 546 11.11 13.01 -18.47
N ASP A 547 11.65 12.73 -17.27
CA ASP A 547 12.49 11.57 -17.00
C ASP A 547 11.83 10.72 -15.92
N ILE A 548 11.38 9.52 -16.29
CA ILE A 548 10.65 8.60 -15.43
C ILE A 548 11.56 7.42 -15.09
N ARG A 549 11.79 7.19 -13.80
CA ARG A 549 12.51 5.98 -13.35
C ARG A 549 11.62 4.76 -13.49
N MET A 550 12.19 3.70 -14.05
CA MET A 550 11.55 2.41 -14.24
C MET A 550 11.65 1.56 -12.96
N THR A 551 11.08 2.08 -11.87
CA THR A 551 11.02 1.46 -10.54
C THR A 551 9.64 1.71 -9.94
N GLU A 552 9.11 0.79 -9.16
CA GLU A 552 7.74 0.74 -8.66
C GLU A 552 7.32 1.94 -7.79
N HIS A 553 8.27 2.62 -7.12
CA HIS A 553 7.99 3.59 -6.04
C HIS A 553 7.11 4.79 -6.44
N LYS A 554 7.10 5.19 -7.72
CA LYS A 554 6.29 6.32 -8.23
C LYS A 554 5.07 5.90 -9.05
N TRP A 555 4.94 4.62 -9.35
CA TRP A 555 3.85 4.10 -10.16
C TRP A 555 2.68 3.69 -9.27
N LYS A 556 1.46 3.87 -9.76
CA LYS A 556 0.20 3.59 -9.04
C LYS A 556 -0.69 2.67 -9.87
N TYR A 557 -1.59 1.96 -9.20
CA TYR A 557 -2.58 1.11 -9.88
C TYR A 557 -3.68 1.97 -10.51
N PHE A 558 -3.90 1.81 -11.81
CA PHE A 558 -4.96 2.53 -12.53
C PHE A 558 -6.35 2.13 -12.00
N ASN A 559 -7.26 3.11 -11.83
CA ASN A 559 -8.59 2.95 -11.23
C ASN A 559 -8.61 2.47 -9.75
N SER A 560 -7.49 2.59 -9.03
CA SER A 560 -7.45 2.35 -7.59
C SER A 560 -7.79 3.64 -6.83
N VAL A 561 -8.58 3.52 -5.76
CA VAL A 561 -8.82 4.63 -4.80
C VAL A 561 -7.57 4.91 -3.95
N SER A 562 -6.62 3.97 -3.92
CA SER A 562 -5.40 4.07 -3.13
C SER A 562 -4.27 4.72 -3.91
N GLU A 563 -3.70 5.79 -3.35
CA GLU A 563 -2.48 6.47 -3.81
C GLU A 563 -1.18 5.69 -3.52
N LYS A 564 -1.28 4.43 -3.09
CA LYS A 564 -0.12 3.60 -2.79
C LYS A 564 0.66 3.25 -4.05
N ALA A 565 1.99 3.20 -3.90
CA ALA A 565 2.87 2.72 -4.94
C ALA A 565 2.56 1.26 -5.30
N VAL A 566 2.83 0.89 -6.56
CA VAL A 566 2.74 -0.48 -7.05
C VAL A 566 3.77 -1.34 -6.32
N SER A 567 3.44 -2.62 -6.09
CA SER A 567 4.40 -3.55 -5.49
C SER A 567 5.52 -3.90 -6.47
N HIS A 568 6.73 -4.15 -5.96
CA HIS A 568 7.88 -4.58 -6.77
C HIS A 568 7.53 -5.76 -7.70
N ALA A 569 6.88 -6.80 -7.15
CA ALA A 569 6.49 -7.99 -7.90
C ALA A 569 5.48 -7.69 -9.03
N ASP A 570 4.49 -6.82 -8.80
CA ASP A 570 3.53 -6.44 -9.83
C ASP A 570 4.17 -5.55 -10.92
N PHE A 571 5.10 -4.66 -10.55
CA PHE A 571 5.85 -3.85 -11.52
C PHE A 571 6.74 -4.72 -12.41
N MET A 572 7.50 -5.64 -11.82
CA MET A 572 8.32 -6.61 -12.56
C MET A 572 7.48 -7.55 -13.42
N SER A 573 6.32 -8.00 -12.94
CA SER A 573 5.35 -8.76 -13.74
C SER A 573 4.86 -8.00 -14.98
N ILE A 574 4.65 -6.68 -14.86
CA ILE A 574 4.29 -5.85 -16.02
C ILE A 574 5.44 -5.79 -17.01
N LEU A 575 6.68 -5.58 -16.53
CA LEU A 575 7.88 -5.56 -17.36
C LEU A 575 8.18 -6.92 -18.00
N SER A 576 7.78 -8.04 -17.40
CA SER A 576 8.00 -9.36 -17.99
C SER A 576 7.27 -9.54 -19.32
N ASN A 577 6.20 -8.78 -19.56
CA ASN A 577 5.48 -8.78 -20.83
C ASN A 577 4.63 -7.51 -20.99
N VAL A 578 5.24 -6.44 -21.48
CA VAL A 578 4.60 -5.15 -21.75
C VAL A 578 3.73 -5.25 -23.01
N GLN A 579 2.45 -4.92 -22.90
CA GLN A 579 1.51 -4.88 -24.03
C GLN A 579 1.45 -3.52 -24.70
N TYR A 580 1.56 -2.45 -23.92
CA TYR A 580 1.68 -1.09 -24.44
C TYR A 580 2.20 -0.15 -23.35
N ILE A 581 2.87 0.90 -23.82
CA ILE A 581 3.12 2.12 -23.07
C ILE A 581 2.46 3.24 -23.86
N ILE A 582 1.65 4.06 -23.18
CA ILE A 582 0.97 5.20 -23.80
C ILE A 582 1.31 6.48 -23.02
N ILE A 583 1.74 7.52 -23.73
CA ILE A 583 2.09 8.83 -23.18
C ILE A 583 1.02 9.83 -23.59
N LYS A 584 0.49 10.57 -22.65
CA LYS A 584 -0.60 11.53 -22.91
C LYS A 584 -0.22 12.58 -23.95
N ALA A 585 -1.10 12.78 -24.91
CA ALA A 585 -0.95 13.72 -26.01
C ALA A 585 -1.79 14.99 -25.81
N SER A 586 -2.94 14.90 -25.14
CA SER A 586 -3.87 16.03 -24.97
C SER A 586 -3.76 16.73 -23.62
N TYR A 587 -3.64 18.05 -23.65
CA TYR A 587 -3.61 18.95 -22.49
C TYR A 587 -4.46 20.20 -22.78
N GLY A 588 -4.89 20.88 -21.72
CA GLY A 588 -5.70 22.08 -21.81
C GLY A 588 -7.11 21.83 -22.35
N THR A 589 -7.83 22.91 -22.65
CA THR A 589 -9.13 22.88 -23.34
C THR A 589 -8.93 23.17 -24.83
N ARG A 590 -9.68 22.45 -25.68
CA ARG A 590 -9.61 22.60 -27.15
C ARG A 590 -8.17 22.56 -27.69
N LEU A 591 -7.48 21.45 -27.42
CA LEU A 591 -6.15 21.17 -27.96
C LEU A 591 -6.12 21.43 -29.46
N GLN A 592 -5.15 22.21 -29.93
CA GLN A 592 -4.91 22.50 -31.34
C GLN A 592 -3.77 21.63 -31.88
N GLN A 593 -2.66 21.57 -31.14
CA GLN A 593 -1.48 20.79 -31.52
C GLN A 593 -0.82 20.12 -30.32
N SER A 594 -0.22 18.95 -30.54
CA SER A 594 0.67 18.27 -29.57
C SER A 594 1.89 17.76 -30.29
N ARG A 595 3.07 17.87 -29.67
CA ARG A 595 4.37 17.48 -30.24
C ARG A 595 5.11 16.61 -29.24
N ILE A 596 5.64 15.48 -29.69
CA ILE A 596 6.49 14.59 -28.89
C ILE A 596 7.77 14.23 -29.64
N SER A 597 8.89 14.17 -28.93
CA SER A 597 10.19 13.76 -29.48
C SER A 597 11.13 13.21 -28.42
N ASN A 598 12.30 12.73 -28.87
CA ASN A 598 13.36 12.19 -28.02
C ASN A 598 12.88 11.10 -27.05
N ILE A 599 11.98 10.22 -27.52
CA ILE A 599 11.45 9.11 -26.74
C ILE A 599 12.53 8.04 -26.63
N THR A 600 12.98 7.77 -25.42
CA THR A 600 14.01 6.78 -25.11
C THR A 600 13.64 5.99 -23.87
N MET A 601 13.98 4.70 -23.83
CA MET A 601 13.84 3.87 -22.64
C MET A 601 15.12 3.08 -22.42
N GLU A 602 15.79 3.23 -21.29
CA GLU A 602 17.04 2.53 -21.02
C GLU A 602 16.80 1.06 -20.69
N THR A 603 17.55 0.17 -21.34
CA THR A 603 17.63 -1.26 -21.04
C THR A 603 19.07 -1.65 -20.74
N ALA A 604 19.27 -2.76 -20.03
CA ALA A 604 20.60 -3.30 -19.74
C ALA A 604 21.07 -4.22 -20.87
N MET A 605 22.32 -4.04 -21.32
CA MET A 605 22.95 -4.87 -22.34
C MET A 605 24.39 -5.19 -21.92
N GLU A 606 24.92 -6.32 -22.39
CA GLU A 606 26.34 -6.64 -22.22
C GLU A 606 27.22 -5.59 -22.93
N ALA A 607 28.32 -5.22 -22.28
CA ALA A 607 29.26 -4.27 -22.85
C ALA A 607 30.08 -4.92 -23.96
N GLU A 608 29.70 -4.73 -25.22
CA GLU A 608 30.59 -5.04 -26.34
C GLU A 608 31.80 -4.09 -26.25
N LEU A 609 32.99 -4.67 -26.09
CA LEU A 609 34.27 -3.96 -26.03
C LEU A 609 34.65 -3.45 -27.43
N GLU A 610 33.92 -2.47 -27.96
CA GLU A 610 34.41 -1.72 -29.11
C GLU A 610 35.45 -0.70 -28.65
N GLU A 611 36.72 -0.98 -28.97
CA GLU A 611 37.85 -0.09 -28.73
C GLU A 611 37.62 1.27 -29.41
N GLY A 612 37.46 2.34 -28.62
CA GLY A 612 37.59 3.73 -29.08
C GLY A 612 36.33 4.59 -29.14
N SER A 613 35.15 4.08 -28.74
CA SER A 613 33.95 4.92 -28.63
C SER A 613 33.80 5.49 -27.21
N GLU A 614 33.67 6.82 -27.09
CA GLU A 614 33.33 7.48 -25.82
C GLU A 614 32.01 6.89 -25.29
N VAL A 615 32.10 6.14 -24.20
CA VAL A 615 31.00 5.35 -23.64
C VAL A 615 29.90 6.28 -23.11
N ARG A 616 28.86 6.52 -23.91
CA ARG A 616 27.59 7.10 -23.45
C ARG A 616 26.72 6.00 -22.86
N GLY A 617 26.87 5.73 -21.56
CA GLY A 617 26.02 4.80 -20.82
C GLY A 617 26.62 4.42 -19.46
N GLY A 618 25.89 4.67 -18.38
CA GLY A 618 26.31 4.28 -17.03
C GLY A 618 26.26 2.76 -16.82
N VAL A 619 26.87 2.29 -15.73
CA VAL A 619 26.74 0.89 -15.27
C VAL A 619 25.27 0.60 -14.98
N ALA A 620 24.74 -0.49 -15.54
CA ALA A 620 23.39 -0.94 -15.23
C ALA A 620 23.36 -1.59 -13.84
N ARG A 621 22.62 -0.97 -12.92
CA ARG A 621 22.31 -1.48 -11.58
C ARG A 621 20.85 -1.90 -11.48
N LEU A 622 20.49 -2.60 -10.41
CA LEU A 622 19.15 -3.10 -10.12
C LEU A 622 18.70 -4.20 -11.09
N ILE A 623 19.62 -4.94 -11.72
CA ILE A 623 19.26 -6.12 -12.51
C ILE A 623 19.45 -7.34 -11.61
N GLU A 624 18.40 -8.13 -11.38
CA GLU A 624 18.51 -9.36 -10.60
C GLU A 624 19.18 -10.46 -11.43
N SER A 625 19.91 -11.34 -10.74
CA SER A 625 20.43 -12.60 -11.27
C SER A 625 20.00 -13.71 -10.31
N CYS A 626 19.01 -14.50 -10.74
CA CYS A 626 18.33 -15.47 -9.89
C CYS A 626 18.94 -16.87 -10.00
N VAL A 627 18.95 -17.60 -8.87
CA VAL A 627 19.19 -19.04 -8.88
C VAL A 627 17.89 -19.76 -9.26
N CYS A 628 17.83 -20.25 -10.50
CA CYS A 628 16.61 -20.83 -11.04
C CYS A 628 16.42 -22.31 -10.69
N PRO A 629 15.18 -22.72 -10.35
CA PRO A 629 14.87 -24.13 -10.12
C PRO A 629 14.94 -24.95 -11.42
N PRO A 630 15.03 -26.29 -11.34
CA PRO A 630 15.13 -27.16 -12.51
C PRO A 630 14.00 -26.92 -13.52
N GLY A 631 14.36 -26.79 -14.80
CA GLY A 631 13.43 -26.52 -15.90
C GLY A 631 13.26 -25.04 -16.26
N TYR A 632 13.88 -24.12 -15.51
CA TYR A 632 13.83 -22.68 -15.76
C TYR A 632 15.22 -22.08 -15.97
N THR A 633 15.29 -21.01 -16.76
CA THR A 633 16.52 -20.27 -17.06
C THR A 633 16.24 -18.77 -17.27
N GLY A 634 17.30 -17.99 -17.48
CA GLY A 634 17.27 -16.53 -17.60
C GLY A 634 17.49 -15.81 -16.27
N LEU A 635 17.87 -14.53 -16.33
CA LEU A 635 18.22 -13.72 -15.16
C LEU A 635 17.10 -13.61 -14.10
N SER A 636 15.84 -13.64 -14.52
CA SER A 636 14.65 -13.62 -13.66
C SER A 636 13.89 -14.95 -13.67
N CYS A 637 14.54 -16.06 -14.08
CA CYS A 637 13.91 -17.37 -14.26
C CYS A 637 12.66 -17.33 -15.18
N GLN A 638 12.67 -16.40 -16.13
CA GLN A 638 11.51 -16.11 -16.96
C GLN A 638 11.37 -17.07 -18.13
N GLU A 639 12.41 -17.83 -18.47
CA GLU A 639 12.49 -18.71 -19.64
C GLU A 639 12.48 -20.19 -19.24
N CYS A 640 12.08 -21.07 -20.15
CA CYS A 640 12.22 -22.50 -19.93
C CYS A 640 13.64 -22.93 -20.31
N ALA A 641 14.26 -23.75 -19.46
CA ALA A 641 15.54 -24.38 -19.78
C ALA A 641 15.39 -25.34 -20.96
N GLU A 642 16.50 -25.66 -21.63
CA GLU A 642 16.50 -26.64 -22.71
C GLU A 642 15.88 -27.97 -22.28
N GLY A 643 15.06 -28.57 -23.16
CA GLY A 643 14.28 -29.77 -22.86
C GLY A 643 13.01 -29.54 -22.03
N TYR A 644 12.64 -28.29 -21.80
CA TYR A 644 11.37 -27.90 -21.18
C TYR A 644 10.63 -26.88 -22.05
N PHE A 645 9.30 -26.91 -22.02
CA PHE A 645 8.44 -25.96 -22.70
C PHE A 645 7.35 -25.42 -21.78
N ARG A 646 6.79 -24.27 -22.13
CA ARG A 646 5.72 -23.65 -21.34
C ARG A 646 4.44 -24.46 -21.45
N GLN A 647 3.89 -24.83 -20.31
CA GLN A 647 2.60 -25.51 -20.26
C GLN A 647 1.52 -24.66 -20.96
N PRO A 648 0.68 -25.26 -21.83
CA PRO A 648 -0.40 -24.54 -22.49
C PRO A 648 -1.40 -23.98 -21.48
N GLN A 649 -1.89 -22.76 -21.72
CA GLN A 649 -2.83 -22.11 -20.79
C GLN A 649 -4.13 -22.90 -20.59
N SER A 650 -4.55 -23.67 -21.60
CA SER A 650 -5.71 -24.56 -21.54
C SER A 650 -5.58 -25.69 -20.53
N GLU A 651 -4.35 -26.08 -20.16
CA GLU A 651 -4.09 -27.15 -19.19
C GLU A 651 -3.99 -26.63 -17.74
N LEU A 652 -4.03 -25.31 -17.53
CA LEU A 652 -3.88 -24.69 -16.21
C LEU A 652 -5.21 -24.53 -15.49
N LEU A 653 -5.26 -24.90 -14.20
CA LEU A 653 -6.43 -24.66 -13.37
C LEU A 653 -6.71 -23.14 -13.23
N PRO A 654 -7.99 -22.69 -13.30
CA PRO A 654 -8.34 -21.27 -13.22
C PRO A 654 -7.92 -20.57 -11.92
N GLN A 655 -7.89 -21.30 -10.79
CA GLN A 655 -7.47 -20.75 -9.49
C GLN A 655 -5.96 -20.50 -9.42
N SER A 656 -5.16 -21.34 -10.07
CA SER A 656 -3.70 -21.24 -10.11
C SER A 656 -3.21 -20.04 -10.93
N GLN A 657 -3.99 -19.62 -11.94
CA GLN A 657 -3.67 -18.51 -12.84
C GLN A 657 -3.60 -17.13 -12.14
N LYS A 658 -4.25 -16.96 -10.98
CA LYS A 658 -4.25 -15.68 -10.25
C LYS A 658 -2.98 -15.42 -9.44
N SER A 659 -2.22 -16.47 -9.12
CA SER A 659 -1.05 -16.39 -8.23
C SER A 659 0.30 -16.50 -8.93
N MET A 660 0.30 -16.92 -10.20
CA MET A 660 1.53 -17.18 -10.96
C MET A 660 1.89 -15.98 -11.84
N PHE A 661 3.18 -15.65 -11.92
CA PHE A 661 3.70 -14.63 -12.84
C PHE A 661 4.10 -15.23 -14.19
N VAL A 662 4.58 -16.47 -14.19
CA VAL A 662 5.02 -17.22 -15.37
C VAL A 662 4.29 -18.56 -15.47
N ARG A 663 4.10 -19.06 -16.70
CA ARG A 663 3.54 -20.40 -16.93
C ARG A 663 4.58 -21.47 -16.54
N PRO A 664 4.17 -22.59 -15.93
CA PRO A 664 5.09 -23.67 -15.58
C PRO A 664 5.86 -24.21 -16.79
N CYS A 665 7.14 -24.51 -16.59
CA CYS A 665 7.96 -25.21 -17.57
C CYS A 665 7.86 -26.71 -17.32
N VAL A 666 7.38 -27.44 -18.30
CA VAL A 666 7.21 -28.91 -18.25
C VAL A 666 8.16 -29.56 -19.24
N ARG A 667 8.68 -30.74 -18.89
CA ARG A 667 9.62 -31.46 -19.75
C ARG A 667 9.00 -31.77 -21.11
N CYS A 668 9.79 -31.68 -22.18
CA CYS A 668 9.39 -32.04 -23.53
C CYS A 668 8.80 -33.46 -23.57
N ARG A 669 7.67 -33.63 -24.27
CA ARG A 669 6.92 -34.89 -24.35
C ARG A 669 7.15 -35.58 -25.69
N CYS A 670 8.41 -35.85 -26.03
CA CYS A 670 8.80 -36.36 -27.35
C CYS A 670 8.87 -37.89 -27.46
N ASN A 671 8.07 -38.59 -26.65
CA ASN A 671 8.07 -40.06 -26.57
C ASN A 671 9.48 -40.67 -26.42
N ASN A 672 10.45 -40.00 -25.78
CA ASN A 672 11.84 -40.47 -25.66
C ASN A 672 12.61 -40.59 -27.00
N HIS A 673 12.12 -39.92 -28.04
CA HIS A 673 12.76 -39.81 -29.36
C HIS A 673 13.36 -38.42 -29.63
N SER A 674 13.20 -37.48 -28.73
CA SER A 674 13.96 -36.23 -28.70
C SER A 674 14.04 -35.72 -27.27
N GLU A 675 15.10 -34.99 -26.95
CA GLU A 675 15.25 -34.26 -25.69
C GLU A 675 14.97 -32.77 -25.86
N SER A 676 14.79 -32.28 -27.09
CA SER A 676 14.54 -30.87 -27.39
C SER A 676 13.15 -30.66 -28.02
N CYS A 677 12.52 -29.55 -27.65
CA CYS A 677 11.27 -29.10 -28.21
C CYS A 677 11.20 -27.58 -28.22
N ASP A 678 10.33 -27.02 -29.05
CA ASP A 678 10.04 -25.58 -29.03
C ASP A 678 9.55 -25.14 -27.65
N THR A 679 10.15 -24.09 -27.10
CA THR A 679 9.93 -23.66 -25.71
C THR A 679 8.52 -23.10 -25.45
N GLU A 680 7.76 -22.75 -26.48
CA GLU A 680 6.39 -22.21 -26.36
C GLU A 680 5.32 -23.20 -26.80
N THR A 681 5.53 -23.91 -27.92
CA THR A 681 4.54 -24.87 -28.46
C THR A 681 4.70 -26.27 -27.90
N GLY A 682 5.92 -26.65 -27.49
CA GLY A 682 6.25 -28.02 -27.08
C GLY A 682 6.43 -28.99 -28.25
N ASP A 683 6.45 -28.49 -29.50
CA ASP A 683 6.69 -29.33 -30.68
C ASP A 683 8.14 -29.81 -30.68
N CYS A 684 8.32 -31.13 -30.76
CA CYS A 684 9.63 -31.77 -30.70
C CYS A 684 10.49 -31.42 -31.90
N GLN A 685 11.76 -31.13 -31.62
CA GLN A 685 12.76 -30.83 -32.64
C GLN A 685 13.65 -32.05 -32.84
N ASP A 686 14.12 -32.27 -34.07
CA ASP A 686 15.08 -33.33 -34.42
C ASP A 686 14.70 -34.74 -33.90
N CYS A 687 13.49 -35.20 -34.22
CA CYS A 687 13.01 -36.54 -33.86
C CYS A 687 13.98 -37.65 -34.33
N GLN A 688 14.57 -38.37 -33.37
CA GLN A 688 15.48 -39.48 -33.56
C GLN A 688 14.74 -40.80 -33.86
N HIS A 689 15.48 -41.88 -34.08
CA HIS A 689 14.97 -43.25 -34.29
C HIS A 689 13.93 -43.36 -35.43
N HIS A 690 14.10 -42.55 -36.49
CA HIS A 690 13.22 -42.53 -37.66
C HIS A 690 11.75 -42.22 -37.31
N THR A 691 11.54 -41.38 -36.30
CA THR A 691 10.24 -40.85 -35.90
C THR A 691 10.01 -39.43 -36.45
N SER A 692 8.76 -38.99 -36.43
CA SER A 692 8.24 -37.72 -36.94
C SER A 692 6.91 -37.38 -36.27
N GLY A 693 6.36 -36.20 -36.55
CA GLY A 693 5.18 -35.70 -35.84
C GLY A 693 5.55 -34.65 -34.79
N ARG A 694 4.55 -34.08 -34.11
CA ARG A 694 4.77 -32.97 -33.14
C ARG A 694 5.37 -33.45 -31.82
N SER A 695 5.20 -34.73 -31.51
CA SER A 695 5.68 -35.40 -30.31
C SER A 695 6.54 -36.61 -30.66
N CYS A 696 7.06 -36.70 -31.89
CA CYS A 696 7.77 -37.86 -32.42
C CYS A 696 6.94 -39.16 -32.33
N GLU A 697 5.63 -39.06 -32.55
CA GLU A 697 4.65 -40.11 -32.34
C GLU A 697 4.37 -40.97 -33.59
N LEU A 698 4.94 -40.61 -34.75
CA LEU A 698 4.75 -41.28 -36.04
C LEU A 698 6.10 -41.77 -36.58
N CYS A 699 6.13 -42.89 -37.29
CA CYS A 699 7.32 -43.25 -38.06
C CYS A 699 7.45 -42.38 -39.32
N THR A 700 8.68 -41.99 -39.66
CA THR A 700 8.97 -41.30 -40.92
C THR A 700 8.55 -42.13 -42.14
N PRO A 701 8.26 -41.49 -43.29
CA PRO A 701 7.97 -42.22 -44.53
C PRO A 701 9.05 -43.26 -44.85
N GLY A 702 8.63 -44.49 -45.16
CA GLY A 702 9.54 -45.64 -45.37
C GLY A 702 9.78 -46.51 -44.13
N TYR A 703 9.22 -46.14 -42.97
CA TYR A 703 9.27 -46.91 -41.74
C TYR A 703 7.85 -47.22 -41.23
N TYR A 704 7.71 -48.34 -40.51
CA TYR A 704 6.46 -48.75 -39.85
C TYR A 704 6.74 -49.23 -38.43
N GLY A 705 5.71 -49.17 -37.59
CA GLY A 705 5.79 -49.65 -36.21
C GLY A 705 4.83 -48.91 -35.29
N ASN A 706 4.96 -49.15 -34.00
CA ASN A 706 4.16 -48.50 -32.96
C ASN A 706 5.10 -47.80 -31.98
N VAL A 707 4.95 -46.48 -31.86
CA VAL A 707 5.83 -45.66 -31.04
C VAL A 707 5.46 -45.82 -29.56
N SER A 708 6.39 -46.36 -28.78
CA SER A 708 6.28 -46.65 -27.35
C SER A 708 7.43 -46.04 -26.51
N GLY A 709 8.42 -45.44 -27.17
CA GLY A 709 9.62 -44.82 -26.62
C GLY A 709 10.89 -45.67 -26.65
N SER A 710 10.90 -46.73 -27.46
CA SER A 710 12.09 -47.56 -27.72
C SER A 710 12.80 -47.12 -29.01
N ILE A 711 14.12 -47.24 -29.02
CA ILE A 711 14.95 -46.98 -30.22
C ILE A 711 14.56 -47.86 -31.44
N SER A 712 13.87 -48.97 -31.19
CA SER A 712 13.45 -49.95 -32.21
C SER A 712 11.98 -49.83 -32.62
N ASP A 713 11.29 -48.78 -32.21
CA ASP A 713 9.86 -48.63 -32.45
C ASP A 713 9.49 -48.54 -33.93
N CYS A 714 10.38 -47.94 -34.75
CA CYS A 714 10.20 -47.78 -36.18
C CYS A 714 11.18 -48.66 -36.94
N SER A 715 10.64 -49.60 -37.73
CA SER A 715 11.39 -50.54 -38.56
C SER A 715 11.26 -50.16 -40.04
N LEU A 716 12.34 -50.36 -40.81
CA LEU A 716 12.35 -50.01 -42.23
C LEU A 716 11.40 -50.94 -43.03
N CYS A 717 10.64 -50.37 -43.96
CA CYS A 717 9.82 -51.12 -44.91
C CYS A 717 10.69 -51.90 -45.91
N ALA A 718 10.72 -53.22 -45.80
CA ALA A 718 11.35 -54.09 -46.80
C ALA A 718 10.33 -54.52 -47.87
N CYS A 719 10.21 -53.77 -48.96
CA CYS A 719 9.18 -53.96 -49.98
C CYS A 719 9.76 -54.36 -51.35
N PRO A 720 10.36 -55.55 -51.55
CA PRO A 720 10.33 -56.74 -50.68
C PRO A 720 11.62 -56.96 -49.87
N LEU A 721 12.72 -56.32 -50.24
CA LEU A 721 14.02 -56.40 -49.56
C LEU A 721 14.43 -55.01 -49.05
N GLN A 722 15.35 -54.99 -48.08
CA GLN A 722 15.83 -53.75 -47.48
C GLN A 722 16.62 -52.88 -48.48
N ASP A 723 17.51 -53.51 -49.25
CA ASP A 723 18.37 -52.84 -50.24
C ASP A 723 17.72 -52.67 -51.62
N ASN A 724 16.51 -53.23 -51.81
CA ASN A 724 15.83 -53.29 -53.09
C ASN A 724 14.30 -53.13 -52.89
N SER A 725 13.93 -51.99 -52.31
CA SER A 725 12.55 -51.66 -51.94
C SER A 725 11.85 -50.85 -53.03
N PHE A 726 10.71 -51.35 -53.50
CA PHE A 726 9.86 -50.79 -54.54
C PHE A 726 8.57 -50.19 -54.01
N SER A 727 8.54 -49.81 -52.73
CA SER A 727 7.45 -49.01 -52.15
C SER A 727 7.99 -48.03 -51.12
N PRO A 728 7.58 -46.75 -51.16
CA PRO A 728 8.02 -45.76 -50.18
C PRO A 728 7.23 -45.83 -48.86
N THR A 729 6.16 -46.62 -48.75
CA THR A 729 5.30 -46.68 -47.56
C THR A 729 4.76 -48.08 -47.31
N CYS A 730 4.72 -48.46 -46.03
CA CYS A 730 4.11 -49.70 -45.57
C CYS A 730 3.35 -49.47 -44.25
N VAL A 731 2.43 -50.38 -43.93
CA VAL A 731 1.64 -50.34 -42.68
C VAL A 731 1.71 -51.69 -41.98
N PRO A 732 1.71 -51.72 -40.63
CA PRO A 732 1.66 -52.98 -39.89
C PRO A 732 0.35 -53.72 -40.18
N GLU A 733 0.44 -55.03 -40.41
CA GLU A 733 -0.72 -55.88 -40.72
C GLU A 733 -0.47 -57.31 -40.24
N GLY A 734 -1.30 -57.80 -39.30
CA GLY A 734 -1.22 -59.17 -38.79
C GLY A 734 -0.47 -59.30 -37.46
N ALA A 735 0.41 -60.30 -37.36
CA ALA A 735 1.18 -60.59 -36.15
C ALA A 735 2.23 -59.50 -35.87
N SER A 736 2.76 -59.45 -34.65
CA SER A 736 3.81 -58.52 -34.22
C SER A 736 5.01 -58.54 -35.18
N GLY A 737 5.24 -57.42 -35.88
CA GLY A 737 6.34 -57.26 -36.85
C GLY A 737 5.96 -57.49 -38.31
N ASP A 738 4.76 -57.99 -38.62
CA ASP A 738 4.30 -58.17 -40.00
C ASP A 738 3.72 -56.87 -40.58
N PHE A 739 3.90 -56.66 -41.88
CA PHE A 739 3.53 -55.43 -42.59
C PHE A 739 3.05 -55.69 -44.01
N ARG A 740 2.47 -54.66 -44.63
CA ARG A 740 2.14 -54.64 -46.06
C ARG A 740 2.56 -53.32 -46.69
N CYS A 741 3.06 -53.39 -47.90
CA CYS A 741 3.42 -52.24 -48.71
C CYS A 741 2.17 -51.71 -49.39
N ILE A 742 1.92 -50.40 -49.29
CA ILE A 742 0.65 -49.80 -49.73
C ILE A 742 0.79 -48.96 -51.01
N ALA A 743 2.01 -48.73 -51.47
CA ALA A 743 2.30 -47.92 -52.64
C ALA A 743 3.40 -48.58 -53.50
N CYS A 744 3.12 -49.76 -54.05
CA CYS A 744 4.06 -50.40 -54.97
C CYS A 744 4.31 -49.50 -56.19
N GLN A 745 5.58 -49.36 -56.60
CA GLN A 745 5.97 -48.67 -57.82
C GLN A 745 5.31 -49.32 -59.05
N THR A 746 5.16 -48.56 -60.12
CA THR A 746 4.58 -49.07 -61.37
C THR A 746 5.38 -50.27 -61.88
N GLY A 747 4.68 -51.37 -62.19
CA GLY A 747 5.30 -52.62 -62.60
C GLY A 747 5.44 -53.67 -61.50
N TYR A 748 5.16 -53.31 -60.24
CA TYR A 748 5.29 -54.18 -59.06
C TYR A 748 3.92 -54.39 -58.39
N GLU A 749 3.68 -55.59 -57.88
CA GLU A 749 2.47 -55.96 -57.15
C GLU A 749 2.77 -57.03 -56.08
N GLY A 750 1.80 -57.31 -55.21
CA GLY A 750 1.97 -58.22 -54.08
C GLY A 750 1.96 -57.48 -52.74
N ARG A 751 1.95 -58.25 -51.65
CA ARG A 751 1.84 -57.68 -50.29
C ARG A 751 3.08 -56.88 -49.90
N TYR A 752 4.24 -57.30 -50.41
CA TYR A 752 5.55 -56.69 -50.22
C TYR A 752 6.12 -56.13 -51.53
N CYS A 753 5.29 -55.94 -52.56
CA CYS A 753 5.75 -55.61 -53.92
C CYS A 753 6.76 -56.64 -54.49
N GLU A 754 6.60 -57.90 -54.08
CA GLU A 754 7.51 -59.00 -54.32
C GLU A 754 7.36 -59.65 -55.71
N ARG A 755 6.35 -59.23 -56.49
CA ARG A 755 6.01 -59.78 -57.81
C ARG A 755 5.89 -58.68 -58.85
N CYS A 756 6.05 -59.04 -60.12
CA CYS A 756 5.80 -58.13 -61.23
C CYS A 756 4.32 -58.11 -61.59
N SER A 757 3.78 -56.91 -61.78
CA SER A 757 2.42 -56.73 -62.24
C SER A 757 2.24 -57.20 -63.68
N VAL A 758 1.00 -57.48 -64.08
CA VAL A 758 0.65 -57.89 -65.44
C VAL A 758 1.29 -56.95 -66.48
N GLY A 759 2.04 -57.51 -67.44
CA GLY A 759 2.79 -56.75 -68.45
C GLY A 759 4.24 -56.41 -68.08
N TYR A 760 4.76 -56.93 -66.97
CA TYR A 760 6.16 -56.83 -66.54
C TYR A 760 6.71 -58.22 -66.20
N HIS A 761 8.04 -58.37 -66.24
CA HIS A 761 8.74 -59.62 -65.91
C HIS A 761 10.00 -59.38 -65.06
N GLY A 762 10.41 -60.40 -64.32
CA GLY A 762 11.60 -60.39 -63.46
C GLY A 762 11.31 -60.99 -62.09
N ASN A 763 12.28 -60.90 -61.18
CA ASN A 763 12.11 -61.34 -59.80
C ASN A 763 12.61 -60.28 -58.80
N PRO A 764 11.70 -59.44 -58.26
CA PRO A 764 12.02 -58.40 -57.28
C PRO A 764 12.56 -58.92 -55.94
N SER A 765 12.34 -60.20 -55.63
CA SER A 765 12.73 -60.81 -54.36
C SER A 765 14.21 -61.21 -54.29
N LEU A 766 14.98 -60.97 -55.36
CA LEU A 766 16.42 -61.19 -55.42
C LEU A 766 17.19 -59.86 -55.23
N PRO A 767 18.42 -59.90 -54.68
CA PRO A 767 19.33 -58.75 -54.72
C PRO A 767 19.48 -58.25 -56.17
N ASP A 768 19.33 -56.93 -56.40
CA ASP A 768 19.30 -56.27 -57.71
C ASP A 768 18.18 -56.69 -58.69
N GLY A 769 17.24 -57.52 -58.24
CA GLY A 769 16.10 -57.97 -59.03
C GLY A 769 15.07 -56.87 -59.23
N ARG A 770 14.63 -56.61 -60.46
CA ARG A 770 13.65 -55.56 -60.78
C ARG A 770 12.64 -56.06 -61.82
N CYS A 771 11.46 -55.45 -61.81
CA CYS A 771 10.47 -55.67 -62.85
C CYS A 771 10.78 -54.81 -64.07
N SER A 772 10.88 -55.45 -65.22
CA SER A 772 11.07 -54.80 -66.52
C SER A 772 9.83 -54.99 -67.38
N GLN A 773 9.42 -53.95 -68.09
CA GLN A 773 8.23 -54.00 -68.94
C GLN A 773 8.37 -55.07 -70.04
N CYS A 774 7.31 -55.84 -70.31
CA CYS A 774 7.24 -56.76 -71.43
C CYS A 774 7.27 -55.97 -72.75
N ASN A 775 8.33 -56.14 -73.55
CA ASN A 775 8.43 -55.52 -74.87
C ASN A 775 8.00 -56.50 -75.98
N CYS A 776 6.83 -57.12 -75.83
CA CYS A 776 6.29 -58.04 -76.83
C CYS A 776 5.92 -57.29 -78.12
N SER A 777 6.51 -57.73 -79.24
CA SER A 777 6.24 -57.18 -80.56
C SER A 777 4.76 -57.33 -80.92
N GLU A 778 4.09 -56.23 -81.29
CA GLU A 778 2.67 -56.22 -81.66
C GLU A 778 2.36 -57.14 -82.86
N TRP A 779 3.27 -57.23 -83.82
CA TRP A 779 3.07 -58.05 -85.01
C TRP A 779 3.40 -59.53 -84.75
N GLY A 780 4.45 -59.82 -83.97
CA GLY A 780 4.97 -61.17 -83.79
C GLY A 780 4.40 -61.94 -82.59
N SER A 781 3.81 -61.25 -81.60
CA SER A 781 3.25 -61.87 -80.38
C SER A 781 1.73 -62.04 -80.48
N HIS A 782 1.18 -63.06 -79.82
CA HIS A 782 -0.27 -63.24 -79.71
C HIS A 782 -0.96 -62.15 -78.88
N HIS A 783 -0.28 -61.66 -77.84
CA HIS A 783 -0.75 -60.61 -76.94
C HIS A 783 0.45 -59.83 -76.37
N PRO A 784 0.26 -58.62 -75.80
CA PRO A 784 1.36 -57.81 -75.25
C PRO A 784 1.93 -58.34 -73.91
N LEU A 785 1.33 -59.39 -73.33
CA LEU A 785 1.81 -60.01 -72.10
C LEU A 785 2.98 -60.98 -72.39
N CYS A 786 3.89 -61.10 -71.42
CA CYS A 786 4.99 -62.05 -71.45
C CYS A 786 4.97 -62.94 -70.19
N ASP A 787 5.74 -64.03 -70.22
CA ASP A 787 6.00 -64.84 -69.02
C ASP A 787 6.60 -63.96 -67.90
N THR A 788 6.04 -64.08 -66.70
CA THR A 788 6.33 -63.17 -65.59
C THR A 788 7.73 -63.34 -65.00
N LEU A 789 8.42 -64.46 -65.25
CA LEU A 789 9.77 -64.70 -64.74
C LEU A 789 10.85 -64.40 -65.77
N ASN A 790 10.68 -64.92 -66.99
CA ASN A 790 11.73 -64.88 -68.02
C ASN A 790 11.43 -63.91 -69.17
N GLY A 791 10.25 -63.28 -69.20
CA GLY A 791 9.91 -62.27 -70.21
C GLY A 791 9.61 -62.83 -71.58
N GLN A 792 9.46 -64.15 -71.73
CA GLN A 792 9.17 -64.77 -73.01
C GLN A 792 7.75 -64.44 -73.44
N CYS A 793 7.62 -63.74 -74.55
CA CYS A 793 6.35 -63.48 -75.21
C CYS A 793 5.87 -64.73 -75.96
N GLU A 794 4.55 -64.91 -76.06
CA GLU A 794 3.96 -66.01 -76.82
C GLU A 794 3.97 -65.67 -78.32
N CYS A 795 4.92 -66.24 -79.04
CA CYS A 795 5.14 -65.92 -80.45
C CYS A 795 4.14 -66.63 -81.36
N LYS A 796 3.63 -65.90 -82.34
CA LYS A 796 2.83 -66.47 -83.44
C LYS A 796 3.67 -67.47 -84.24
N ALA A 797 3.00 -68.43 -84.86
CA ALA A 797 3.65 -69.45 -85.70
C ALA A 797 4.60 -68.81 -86.74
N GLY A 798 5.86 -69.24 -86.74
CA GLY A 798 6.92 -68.72 -87.64
C GLY A 798 7.77 -67.58 -87.05
N VAL A 799 7.45 -67.09 -85.85
CA VAL A 799 8.21 -66.04 -85.14
C VAL A 799 8.91 -66.66 -83.91
N LYS A 800 10.08 -66.14 -83.55
CA LYS A 800 10.92 -66.56 -82.43
C LYS A 800 11.57 -65.34 -81.75
N GLY A 801 12.35 -65.59 -80.71
CA GLY A 801 12.97 -64.54 -79.89
C GLY A 801 12.13 -64.22 -78.66
N GLN A 802 12.76 -63.62 -77.65
CA GLN A 802 12.12 -63.35 -76.35
C GLN A 802 10.94 -62.38 -76.47
N THR A 803 11.09 -61.36 -77.32
CA THR A 803 10.08 -60.32 -77.62
C THR A 803 9.26 -60.63 -78.87
N CYS A 804 9.44 -61.81 -79.49
CA CYS A 804 8.82 -62.22 -80.75
C CYS A 804 9.02 -61.21 -81.89
N ASP A 805 10.22 -60.66 -82.01
CA ASP A 805 10.63 -59.72 -83.04
C ASP A 805 11.43 -60.36 -84.18
N GLN A 806 11.72 -61.67 -84.10
CA GLN A 806 12.57 -62.38 -85.05
C GLN A 806 11.82 -63.49 -85.77
N CYS A 807 12.09 -63.71 -87.06
CA CYS A 807 11.49 -64.82 -87.80
C CYS A 807 12.27 -66.14 -87.57
N ASN A 808 11.57 -67.27 -87.44
CA ASN A 808 12.20 -68.58 -87.28
C ASN A 808 12.68 -69.12 -88.63
N CYS A 809 13.95 -68.89 -88.95
CA CYS A 809 14.58 -69.32 -90.21
C CYS A 809 14.83 -70.85 -90.27
N VAL A 810 13.76 -71.63 -90.39
CA VAL A 810 13.80 -72.98 -91.00
C VAL A 810 12.86 -72.97 -92.19
N CYS A 811 13.11 -72.05 -93.13
CA CYS A 811 12.78 -72.12 -94.56
C CYS A 811 13.26 -70.82 -95.21
N VAL A 812 13.79 -70.94 -96.41
CA VAL A 812 14.53 -69.92 -97.14
C VAL A 812 13.63 -68.74 -97.55
N ARG A 813 14.12 -67.52 -97.27
CA ARG A 813 13.90 -66.21 -97.93
C ARG A 813 12.84 -65.19 -97.43
N VAL A 814 13.38 -63.99 -97.17
CA VAL A 814 12.88 -62.60 -97.25
C VAL A 814 11.72 -62.19 -96.32
N CYS A 815 12.05 -61.34 -95.34
CA CYS A 815 11.09 -60.51 -94.61
C CYS A 815 10.63 -59.35 -95.52
N VAL A 816 9.34 -59.30 -95.87
CA VAL A 816 8.69 -58.10 -96.44
C VAL A 816 7.45 -57.78 -95.63
N ASN A 817 7.36 -56.55 -95.11
CA ASN A 817 6.19 -55.97 -94.44
C ASN A 817 5.53 -56.84 -93.37
N SER A 818 6.28 -57.14 -92.31
CA SER A 818 5.74 -57.51 -90.99
C SER A 818 4.82 -58.73 -90.95
N SER A 819 4.95 -59.66 -91.90
CA SER A 819 4.10 -60.86 -92.01
C SER A 819 4.93 -62.10 -92.43
N CYS A 820 4.91 -63.18 -91.64
CA CYS A 820 5.41 -64.50 -92.04
C CYS A 820 4.31 -65.25 -92.79
N LEU A 821 4.41 -65.39 -94.12
CA LEU A 821 3.45 -66.11 -94.96
C LEU A 821 4.06 -67.44 -95.45
N LEU A 822 3.38 -68.56 -95.18
CA LEU A 822 3.64 -69.86 -95.80
C LEU A 822 2.98 -69.90 -97.19
N SER A 823 3.75 -70.03 -98.27
CA SER A 823 3.20 -70.33 -99.60
C SER A 823 3.80 -71.63 -100.17
N GLN A 824 2.93 -72.60 -100.46
CA GLN A 824 3.26 -73.74 -101.31
C GLN A 824 3.27 -73.29 -102.77
N LEU A 825 4.37 -73.49 -103.48
CA LEU A 825 4.45 -73.33 -104.93
C LEU A 825 4.92 -74.63 -105.56
N SER A 826 4.01 -75.21 -106.36
CA SER A 826 4.20 -76.35 -107.25
C SER A 826 5.05 -75.95 -108.47
N VAL A 827 6.00 -76.82 -108.83
CA VAL A 827 6.85 -76.71 -110.02
C VAL A 827 6.24 -77.51 -111.17
N VAL A 828 6.14 -76.93 -112.37
CA VAL A 828 6.11 -77.66 -113.65
C VAL A 828 7.01 -76.95 -114.67
N SER A 829 8.08 -77.66 -115.06
CA SER A 829 8.87 -77.66 -116.32
C SER A 829 9.58 -76.36 -116.76
N VAL A 830 10.87 -76.32 -117.12
CA VAL A 830 11.83 -77.30 -117.69
C VAL A 830 13.18 -77.20 -116.99
#